data_AF-A0A7C0Z3X9-F1
#
_entry.id   AF-A0A7C0Z3X9-F1
#
_cell.length_a   1.000
_cell.length_b   1.000
_cell.length_c   1.000
_cell.angle_alpha   90.00
_cell.angle_beta   90.00
_cell.angle_gamma   90.00
#
_symmetry.space_group_name_H-M   'P 1'
#
loop_
_entity.id
_entity.type
_entity.pdbx_description
1 polymer ?
#
loop_
_entity_poly.entity_id
_entity_poly.type
_entity_poly.pdbx_seq_one_letter_code
_entity_poly.pdbx_strand_id
1 'polypeptide(L)'
;MVLLTSAELVWAQGDAGQPGEFLRHGVGGRALGLGRAFVAIANDANAIYWNPGGLIAAYRKEFTSMYTNLFYDSRYSYVAIALPRPFFEPHNKILRFLFGSESAWGVGWVRLSTFDFDQRNEANVSVGNFDIYQQAILVSFAHEWVRTSGIWNVGVNYKMVSQGYSGLVQNTNSGIQGFHPAWDYFGLDVGVTFQPLHAPFLREIPGLGSLRNLQFLRLGAIFQNFIPPSLNQGGVNEIYPAVFRIGWSYLFRFPKDWRLLVVNDYETLFKPRPHKYDVWRWDLNRDRRWGVYWGIELQKRMKDFLLLPRLGFNNRAENWTDSFTYGFGMNCRVGINSILKLDFALLKPNESLGWDSRFFLTLEFGQPFDVNYFLERIKIHKKKSDLRKDYLHIVAQYPNDQIESSARALAEIYDPNNAPRYYRMIGGLGWANVLYQQAKKLHNEQKFSKAKEKAKLAVNEFSRVYRKSLKEFTDEKFLNYGESYMINEQWSKALEKIMDVQQPSLRYCYLSGVAYKRLRNLDKAIESFRCALEFKEEDSDLYRICLFHLAECLMEKGHYQDAIKYFALIIKSDQKLLRQNYPRYTIFSDRNILDDAYYNMSICYQELGQKQQAAVTLAKVARYYPNSDKIKGRWYDKKLDSLIR
;
A
#
# COMPACT_ATOMS: atom_id res chain seq x y z
N MET A 1 -3.74 18.04 5.70
CA MET A 1 -3.04 18.76 6.80
C MET A 1 -4.05 18.97 7.92
N VAL A 2 -4.31 17.92 8.70
CA VAL A 2 -5.05 17.88 9.97
C VAL A 2 -4.49 16.64 10.69
N LEU A 3 -4.18 16.74 11.99
CA LEU A 3 -3.34 15.86 12.83
C LEU A 3 -1.85 16.23 12.92
N LEU A 4 -1.57 17.53 13.00
CA LEU A 4 -0.46 18.04 13.82
C LEU A 4 -1.10 18.86 14.96
N THR A 5 -1.76 18.17 15.88
CA THR A 5 -2.16 18.75 17.16
C THR A 5 -1.12 18.33 18.18
N SER A 6 -0.28 19.30 18.55
CA SER A 6 0.47 19.41 19.81
C SER A 6 0.59 18.10 20.60
N ALA A 7 1.74 17.45 20.44
CA ALA A 7 2.24 16.52 21.44
C ALA A 7 2.50 17.33 22.72
N GLU A 8 1.48 17.49 23.55
CA GLU A 8 1.75 17.61 24.98
C GLU A 8 2.54 16.35 25.34
N LEU A 9 3.75 16.56 25.85
CA LEU A 9 4.58 15.53 26.46
C LEU A 9 3.90 15.15 27.78
N VAL A 10 2.77 14.45 27.67
CA VAL A 10 1.92 14.10 28.80
C VAL A 10 2.51 12.85 29.44
N TRP A 11 3.17 13.06 30.58
CA TRP A 11 3.63 12.02 31.49
C TRP A 11 2.49 11.09 31.88
N ALA A 12 2.71 9.78 31.72
CA ALA A 12 1.80 8.77 32.24
C ALA A 12 2.28 8.32 33.62
N GLN A 13 1.37 8.26 34.59
CA GLN A 13 1.65 7.79 35.95
C GLN A 13 2.11 6.31 35.93
N GLY A 14 3.02 5.94 36.83
CA GLY A 14 3.61 4.60 36.91
C GLY A 14 2.58 3.48 37.13
N ASP A 15 2.87 2.29 36.59
CA ASP A 15 1.96 1.13 36.56
C ASP A 15 2.34 0.02 37.54
N ALA A 16 2.56 0.34 38.81
CA ALA A 16 2.90 -0.67 39.81
C ALA A 16 1.68 -1.52 40.22
N GLY A 17 1.94 -2.75 40.71
CA GLY A 17 0.94 -3.59 41.38
C GLY A 17 -0.09 -4.28 40.48
N GLN A 18 0.16 -4.38 39.17
CA GLN A 18 -0.73 -5.11 38.26
C GLN A 18 -0.41 -6.62 38.24
N PRO A 19 -1.43 -7.50 38.16
CA PRO A 19 -1.19 -8.92 37.95
C PRO A 19 -0.40 -9.17 36.66
N GLY A 20 0.56 -10.10 36.72
CA GLY A 20 1.35 -10.46 35.55
C GLY A 20 2.44 -9.48 35.15
N GLU A 21 2.88 -8.58 36.04
CA GLU A 21 3.88 -7.54 35.75
C GLU A 21 5.20 -8.11 35.21
N PHE A 22 5.57 -9.36 35.54
CA PHE A 22 6.77 -9.98 34.97
C PHE A 22 6.75 -10.04 33.43
N LEU A 23 5.56 -10.18 32.83
CA LEU A 23 5.35 -10.13 31.38
C LEU A 23 5.43 -8.70 30.81
N ARG A 24 5.77 -7.70 31.62
CA ARG A 24 5.95 -6.30 31.21
C ARG A 24 7.38 -5.80 31.42
N HIS A 25 8.29 -6.62 31.94
CA HIS A 25 9.73 -6.30 31.96
C HIS A 25 10.36 -6.23 30.57
N GLY A 26 9.71 -6.78 29.53
CA GLY A 26 10.09 -6.66 28.13
C GLY A 26 11.19 -7.63 27.68
N VAL A 27 11.12 -8.08 26.44
CA VAL A 27 12.14 -8.95 25.80
C VAL A 27 12.53 -8.39 24.43
N GLY A 28 13.64 -8.88 23.89
CA GLY A 28 14.24 -8.45 22.62
C GLY A 28 15.02 -7.16 22.73
N GLY A 29 16.35 -7.22 22.51
CA GLY A 29 17.22 -6.04 22.59
C GLY A 29 16.87 -4.95 21.57
N ARG A 30 16.37 -5.36 20.40
CA ARG A 30 15.82 -4.44 19.39
C ARG A 30 14.60 -3.68 19.91
N ALA A 31 13.63 -4.39 20.49
CA ALA A 31 12.40 -3.78 21.01
C ALA A 31 12.70 -2.86 22.20
N LEU A 32 13.54 -3.32 23.13
CA LEU A 32 13.93 -2.55 24.31
C LEU A 32 14.75 -1.31 23.95
N GLY A 33 15.70 -1.42 23.01
CA GLY A 33 16.49 -0.27 22.52
C GLY A 33 15.67 0.75 21.73
N LEU A 34 14.48 0.38 21.25
CA LEU A 34 13.50 1.25 20.59
C LEU A 34 12.42 1.76 21.54
N GLY A 35 12.71 1.80 22.85
CA GLY A 35 11.80 2.34 23.84
C GLY A 35 10.54 1.49 24.00
N ARG A 36 10.60 0.20 23.65
CA ARG A 36 9.45 -0.73 23.61
C ARG A 36 8.45 -0.47 22.48
N ALA A 37 8.77 0.41 21.51
CA ALA A 37 7.98 0.60 20.29
C ALA A 37 8.32 -0.50 19.27
N PHE A 38 7.48 -1.53 19.18
CA PHE A 38 7.80 -2.73 18.41
C PHE A 38 6.60 -3.40 17.73
N VAL A 39 5.35 -3.05 18.04
CA VAL A 39 4.16 -3.79 17.57
C VAL A 39 4.01 -3.78 16.05
N ALA A 40 4.38 -2.68 15.37
CA ALA A 40 4.34 -2.60 13.91
C ALA A 40 5.51 -3.28 13.19
N ILE A 41 6.59 -3.60 13.92
CA ILE A 41 7.85 -4.12 13.39
C ILE A 41 8.25 -5.45 14.05
N ALA A 42 7.32 -6.12 14.68
CA ALA A 42 7.53 -7.39 15.38
C ALA A 42 7.72 -8.54 14.39
N ASN A 43 8.79 -8.51 13.62
CA ASN A 43 9.03 -9.40 12.50
C ASN A 43 10.28 -10.27 12.71
N ASP A 44 10.40 -10.83 13.91
CA ASP A 44 11.49 -11.69 14.38
C ASP A 44 10.96 -12.66 15.46
N ALA A 45 11.83 -13.48 16.08
CA ALA A 45 11.41 -14.38 17.17
C ALA A 45 10.80 -13.68 18.41
N ASN A 46 11.03 -12.38 18.59
CA ASN A 46 10.40 -11.60 19.68
C ASN A 46 8.95 -11.23 19.35
N ALA A 47 8.48 -11.47 18.13
CA ALA A 47 7.07 -11.30 17.75
C ALA A 47 6.11 -12.09 18.64
N ILE A 48 6.55 -13.26 19.10
CA ILE A 48 5.81 -14.12 20.03
C ILE A 48 5.39 -13.34 21.29
N TYR A 49 6.26 -12.46 21.80
CA TYR A 49 5.98 -11.65 22.99
C TYR A 49 5.24 -10.35 22.67
N TRP A 50 5.58 -9.68 21.56
CA TRP A 50 5.08 -8.33 21.27
C TRP A 50 3.88 -8.26 20.34
N ASN A 51 3.86 -9.03 19.25
CA ASN A 51 2.76 -9.07 18.27
C ASN A 51 2.85 -10.35 17.41
N PRO A 52 2.05 -11.40 17.70
CA PRO A 52 2.10 -12.64 16.93
C PRO A 52 1.71 -12.44 15.47
N GLY A 53 0.93 -11.40 15.15
CA GLY A 53 0.61 -11.05 13.77
C GLY A 53 1.84 -10.66 12.95
N GLY A 54 2.98 -10.32 13.56
CA GLY A 54 4.21 -10.05 12.84
C GLY A 54 5.11 -11.27 12.62
N LEU A 55 4.81 -12.42 13.26
CA LEU A 55 5.65 -13.62 13.26
C LEU A 55 5.94 -14.16 11.85
N ILE A 56 4.94 -14.16 10.96
CA ILE A 56 5.09 -14.62 9.57
C ILE A 56 5.95 -13.68 8.70
N ALA A 57 6.15 -12.45 9.14
CA ALA A 57 7.02 -11.49 8.47
C ALA A 57 8.50 -11.64 8.86
N ALA A 58 8.84 -12.61 9.72
CA ALA A 58 10.22 -12.97 10.00
C ALA A 58 10.94 -13.41 8.72
N TYR A 59 12.14 -12.87 8.52
CA TYR A 59 12.89 -13.02 7.27
C TYR A 59 13.46 -14.43 7.08
N ARG A 60 13.73 -15.11 8.19
CA ARG A 60 14.24 -16.49 8.27
C ARG A 60 13.57 -17.18 9.47
N LYS A 61 13.88 -18.46 9.63
CA LYS A 61 13.65 -19.13 10.91
C LYS A 61 14.63 -18.55 11.93
N GLU A 62 14.19 -18.36 13.16
CA GLU A 62 14.98 -17.69 14.17
C GLU A 62 14.88 -18.41 15.51
N PHE A 63 16.00 -18.53 16.20
CA PHE A 63 16.07 -18.91 17.61
C PHE A 63 16.70 -17.75 18.37
N THR A 64 16.11 -17.31 19.47
CA THR A 64 16.61 -16.19 20.28
C THR A 64 16.64 -16.57 21.75
N SER A 65 17.64 -16.06 22.47
CA SER A 65 17.75 -16.20 23.91
C SER A 65 18.22 -14.91 24.57
N MET A 66 17.85 -14.79 25.83
CA MET A 66 18.16 -13.68 26.72
C MET A 66 18.32 -14.20 28.13
N TYR A 67 19.30 -13.65 28.84
CA TYR A 67 19.44 -13.80 30.27
C TYR A 67 19.88 -12.45 30.84
N THR A 68 19.25 -12.00 31.92
CA THR A 68 19.70 -10.82 32.67
C THR A 68 19.51 -11.03 34.17
N ASN A 69 20.45 -10.50 34.95
CA ASN A 69 20.29 -10.33 36.38
C ASN A 69 19.58 -8.99 36.60
N LEU A 70 18.42 -9.05 37.24
CA LEU A 70 17.70 -7.91 37.76
C LEU A 70 18.14 -7.64 39.21
N PHE A 71 17.51 -6.64 39.83
CA PHE A 71 17.76 -6.27 41.21
C PHE A 71 17.36 -7.39 42.19
N TYR A 72 17.97 -7.38 43.37
CA TYR A 72 17.70 -8.34 44.45
C TYR A 72 17.86 -9.81 44.02
N ASP A 73 18.95 -10.11 43.30
CA ASP A 73 19.29 -11.45 42.78
C ASP A 73 18.19 -12.13 41.95
N SER A 74 17.26 -11.34 41.43
CA SER A 74 16.22 -11.81 40.54
C SER A 74 16.79 -12.05 39.15
N ARG A 75 16.41 -13.15 38.50
CA ARG A 75 16.87 -13.52 37.16
C ARG A 75 15.70 -13.46 36.20
N TYR A 76 15.90 -12.82 35.05
CA TYR A 76 14.91 -12.75 33.98
C TYR A 76 15.45 -13.38 32.71
N SER A 77 14.74 -14.39 32.22
CA SER A 77 15.15 -15.23 31.09
C SER A 77 14.08 -15.28 30.02
N TYR A 78 14.51 -15.29 28.76
CA TYR A 78 13.63 -15.50 27.62
C TYR A 78 14.30 -16.40 26.58
N VAL A 79 13.56 -17.36 26.05
CA VAL A 79 13.97 -18.20 24.92
C VAL A 79 12.81 -18.31 23.97
N ALA A 80 13.05 -18.17 22.66
CA ALA A 80 12.00 -18.37 21.67
C ALA A 80 12.53 -18.90 20.34
N ILE A 81 11.65 -19.61 19.63
CA ILE A 81 11.87 -20.08 18.26
C ILE A 81 10.71 -19.64 17.37
N ALA A 82 11.03 -19.09 16.20
CA ALA A 82 10.08 -18.71 15.17
C ALA A 82 10.33 -19.51 13.88
N LEU A 83 9.26 -20.12 13.38
CA LEU A 83 9.23 -20.95 12.18
C LEU A 83 8.20 -20.38 11.20
N PRO A 84 8.55 -19.31 10.47
CA PRO A 84 7.69 -18.78 9.41
C PRO A 84 7.73 -19.67 8.17
N ARG A 85 6.61 -19.71 7.43
CA ARG A 85 6.44 -20.31 6.11
C ARG A 85 7.04 -21.72 6.00
N PRO A 86 6.44 -22.71 6.70
CA PRO A 86 6.86 -24.11 6.61
C PRO A 86 6.97 -24.59 5.16
N PHE A 87 7.88 -25.53 4.90
CA PHE A 87 8.28 -25.97 3.56
C PHE A 87 7.27 -26.86 2.83
N PHE A 88 6.15 -27.19 3.45
CA PHE A 88 5.15 -28.11 2.91
C PHE A 88 3.89 -27.36 2.50
N GLU A 89 3.28 -27.75 1.38
CA GLU A 89 2.00 -27.21 0.88
C GLU A 89 0.95 -28.32 0.82
N PRO A 90 0.21 -28.54 1.93
CA PRO A 90 -0.83 -29.56 1.98
C PRO A 90 -1.96 -29.28 0.98
N HIS A 91 -2.52 -30.35 0.39
CA HIS A 91 -3.72 -30.24 -0.46
C HIS A 91 -4.98 -29.94 0.35
N ASN A 92 -5.07 -30.45 1.58
CA ASN A 92 -6.20 -30.21 2.48
C ASN A 92 -6.20 -28.74 2.93
N LYS A 93 -7.35 -28.05 2.80
CA LYS A 93 -7.49 -26.62 3.11
C LYS A 93 -7.15 -26.28 4.56
N ILE A 94 -7.54 -27.11 5.53
CA ILE A 94 -7.30 -26.88 6.96
C ILE A 94 -5.81 -27.06 7.26
N LEU A 95 -5.20 -28.13 6.76
CA LEU A 95 -3.76 -28.33 6.91
C LEU A 95 -2.97 -27.22 6.21
N ARG A 96 -3.40 -26.76 5.03
CA ARG A 96 -2.76 -25.63 4.33
C ARG A 96 -2.88 -24.32 5.10
N PHE A 97 -4.00 -24.10 5.76
CA PHE A 97 -4.18 -22.94 6.62
C PHE A 97 -3.22 -22.97 7.83
N LEU A 98 -3.06 -24.13 8.45
CA LEU A 98 -2.22 -24.30 9.65
C LEU A 98 -0.72 -24.45 9.34
N PHE A 99 -0.36 -25.08 8.23
CA PHE A 99 1.02 -25.52 7.93
C PHE A 99 1.45 -25.25 6.49
N GLY A 100 0.71 -24.43 5.74
CA GLY A 100 1.10 -23.99 4.40
C GLY A 100 2.05 -22.79 4.43
N SER A 101 2.47 -22.31 3.26
CA SER A 101 3.45 -21.21 3.14
C SER A 101 2.93 -19.82 3.55
N GLU A 102 1.64 -19.74 3.88
CA GLU A 102 0.94 -18.57 4.42
C GLU A 102 0.76 -18.65 5.93
N SER A 103 1.42 -19.61 6.59
CA SER A 103 1.39 -19.80 8.04
C SER A 103 2.76 -19.62 8.71
N ALA A 104 2.76 -19.36 10.02
CA ALA A 104 3.94 -19.36 10.85
C ALA A 104 3.61 -19.90 12.25
N TRP A 105 4.58 -20.58 12.85
CA TRP A 105 4.51 -21.08 14.22
C TRP A 105 5.66 -20.55 15.06
N GLY A 106 5.42 -20.37 16.35
CA GLY A 106 6.44 -19.96 17.29
C GLY A 106 6.18 -20.48 18.69
N VAL A 107 7.24 -20.70 19.44
CA VAL A 107 7.17 -21.05 20.86
C VAL A 107 8.15 -20.17 21.62
N GLY A 108 7.68 -19.54 22.69
CA GLY A 108 8.48 -18.71 23.59
C GLY A 108 8.29 -19.14 25.03
N TRP A 109 9.34 -19.02 25.83
CA TRP A 109 9.32 -19.20 27.27
C TRP A 109 9.95 -17.97 27.92
N VAL A 110 9.25 -17.42 28.91
CA VAL A 110 9.69 -16.27 29.69
C VAL A 110 9.59 -16.61 31.17
N ARG A 111 10.62 -16.27 31.94
CA ARG A 111 10.67 -16.57 33.37
C ARG A 111 11.33 -15.43 34.15
N LEU A 112 10.68 -15.04 35.24
CA LEU A 112 11.24 -14.26 36.33
C LEU A 112 11.38 -15.18 37.54
N SER A 113 12.54 -15.18 38.18
CA SER A 113 12.74 -16.03 39.35
C SER A 113 13.88 -15.56 40.24
N THR A 114 13.73 -15.80 41.53
CA THR A 114 14.77 -15.60 42.54
C THR A 114 15.01 -16.95 43.20
N PHE A 115 16.27 -17.32 43.36
CA PHE A 115 16.68 -18.68 43.74
C PHE A 115 17.39 -18.67 45.10
N ASP A 116 17.57 -19.88 45.66
CA ASP A 116 18.46 -20.14 46.80
C ASP A 116 18.02 -19.47 48.12
N PHE A 117 16.72 -19.34 48.38
CA PHE A 117 16.24 -18.91 49.69
C PHE A 117 16.36 -20.06 50.71
N ASP A 118 17.00 -19.81 51.85
CA ASP A 118 17.12 -20.77 52.94
C ASP A 118 15.76 -21.08 53.57
N GLN A 119 15.32 -22.33 53.46
CA GLN A 119 14.08 -22.80 54.05
C GLN A 119 14.36 -23.28 55.48
N ARG A 120 13.60 -22.78 56.45
CA ARG A 120 13.72 -23.20 57.86
C ARG A 120 12.41 -23.73 58.41
N ASN A 121 12.49 -24.70 59.32
CA ASN A 121 11.33 -25.19 60.07
C ASN A 121 11.02 -24.33 61.31
N GLU A 122 9.97 -24.69 62.05
CA GLU A 122 9.55 -23.99 63.29
C GLU A 122 10.63 -23.96 64.38
N ALA A 123 11.58 -24.91 64.36
CA ALA A 123 12.73 -24.96 65.26
C ALA A 123 13.96 -24.19 64.74
N ASN A 124 13.79 -23.37 63.69
CA ASN A 124 14.84 -22.59 63.04
C ASN A 124 15.98 -23.43 62.41
N VAL A 125 15.71 -24.72 62.13
CA VAL A 125 16.65 -25.61 61.44
C VAL A 125 16.47 -25.48 59.94
N SER A 126 17.57 -25.32 59.19
CA SER A 126 17.54 -25.30 57.73
C SER A 126 17.13 -26.68 57.19
N VAL A 127 16.12 -26.71 56.34
CA VAL A 127 15.51 -27.92 55.75
C VAL A 127 15.70 -28.01 54.23
N GLY A 128 16.42 -27.05 53.63
CA GLY A 128 16.71 -27.00 52.20
C GLY A 128 16.63 -25.57 51.67
N ASN A 129 16.63 -25.44 50.36
CA ASN A 129 16.40 -24.15 49.69
C ASN A 129 15.07 -24.16 48.96
N PHE A 130 14.48 -22.98 48.81
CA PHE A 130 13.33 -22.77 47.94
C PHE A 130 13.57 -21.61 46.98
N ASP A 131 12.86 -21.65 45.86
CA ASP A 131 12.90 -20.66 44.81
C ASP A 131 11.52 -20.03 44.66
N ILE A 132 11.49 -18.78 44.21
CA ILE A 132 10.28 -18.06 43.85
C ILE A 132 10.31 -17.84 42.35
N TYR A 133 9.24 -18.19 41.64
CA TYR A 133 9.21 -17.99 40.20
C TYR A 133 7.83 -17.62 39.64
N GLN A 134 7.87 -16.89 38.54
CA GLN A 134 6.78 -16.64 37.61
C GLN A 134 7.27 -16.97 36.21
N GLN A 135 6.49 -17.73 35.45
CA GLN A 135 6.86 -18.10 34.09
C GLN A 135 5.65 -18.17 33.17
N ALA A 136 5.90 -18.01 31.88
CA ALA A 136 4.91 -18.27 30.86
C ALA A 136 5.51 -19.00 29.65
N ILE A 137 4.73 -19.91 29.08
CA ILE A 137 4.93 -20.48 27.75
C ILE A 137 3.94 -19.80 26.80
N LEU A 138 4.45 -19.33 25.66
CA LEU A 138 3.71 -18.68 24.60
C LEU A 138 3.79 -19.55 23.36
N VAL A 139 2.65 -20.05 22.87
CA VAL A 139 2.56 -20.74 21.58
C VAL A 139 1.86 -19.82 20.60
N SER A 140 2.58 -19.42 19.55
CA SER A 140 2.11 -18.46 18.56
C SER A 140 1.78 -19.14 17.24
N PHE A 141 0.65 -18.75 16.66
CA PHE A 141 0.30 -19.05 15.28
C PHE A 141 0.03 -17.73 14.54
N ALA A 142 0.49 -17.62 13.30
CA ALA A 142 0.16 -16.49 12.43
C ALA A 142 -0.19 -16.94 11.03
N HIS A 143 -1.09 -16.22 10.39
CA HIS A 143 -1.51 -16.45 9.01
C HIS A 143 -1.49 -15.14 8.22
N GLU A 144 -1.16 -15.23 6.94
CA GLU A 144 -1.02 -14.10 6.04
C GLU A 144 -2.07 -14.10 4.93
N TRP A 145 -2.67 -12.93 4.69
CA TRP A 145 -3.54 -12.64 3.58
C TRP A 145 -2.94 -11.54 2.70
N VAL A 146 -2.56 -11.93 1.49
CA VAL A 146 -2.03 -11.01 0.49
C VAL A 146 -3.16 -10.52 -0.41
N ARG A 147 -3.37 -9.21 -0.44
CA ARG A 147 -4.40 -8.54 -1.25
C ARG A 147 -3.80 -7.37 -2.01
N THR A 148 -4.52 -6.84 -3.00
CA THR A 148 -4.10 -5.63 -3.74
C THR A 148 -3.90 -4.41 -2.83
N SER A 149 -4.59 -4.36 -1.68
CA SER A 149 -4.39 -3.30 -0.68
C SER A 149 -3.03 -3.36 -0.01
N GLY A 150 -2.52 -4.56 0.24
CA GLY A 150 -1.37 -4.82 1.11
C GLY A 150 -1.32 -6.26 1.60
N ILE A 151 -0.30 -6.54 2.39
CA ILE A 151 -0.12 -7.79 3.13
C ILE A 151 -0.72 -7.60 4.52
N TRP A 152 -1.72 -8.41 4.85
CA TRP A 152 -2.33 -8.48 6.16
C TRP A 152 -1.86 -9.74 6.85
N ASN A 153 -1.41 -9.64 8.08
CA ASN A 153 -1.05 -10.79 8.89
C ASN A 153 -1.85 -10.75 10.18
N VAL A 154 -2.43 -11.87 10.57
CA VAL A 154 -3.15 -12.02 11.84
C VAL A 154 -2.51 -13.17 12.59
N GLY A 155 -2.26 -12.98 13.87
CA GLY A 155 -1.68 -13.99 14.73
C GLY A 155 -2.38 -14.07 16.07
N VAL A 156 -2.24 -15.23 16.69
CA VAL A 156 -2.81 -15.57 17.99
C VAL A 156 -1.70 -16.16 18.85
N ASN A 157 -1.66 -15.77 20.13
CA ASN A 157 -0.88 -16.48 21.14
C ASN A 157 -1.81 -17.26 22.04
N TYR A 158 -1.46 -18.51 22.30
CA TYR A 158 -1.90 -19.23 23.48
C TYR A 158 -0.84 -19.07 24.57
N LYS A 159 -1.25 -18.59 25.74
CA LYS A 159 -0.37 -18.26 26.86
C LYS A 159 -0.70 -19.19 28.01
N MET A 160 0.31 -19.90 28.51
CA MET A 160 0.21 -20.73 29.72
C MET A 160 1.08 -20.08 30.78
N VAL A 161 0.51 -19.69 31.92
CA VAL A 161 1.21 -19.02 33.00
C VAL A 161 1.28 -19.92 34.23
N SER A 162 2.40 -19.88 34.92
CA SER A 162 2.61 -20.59 36.18
C SER A 162 3.39 -19.69 37.15
N GLN A 163 2.97 -19.68 38.40
CA GLN A 163 3.63 -18.98 39.49
C GLN A 163 3.69 -19.91 40.70
N GLY A 164 4.80 -19.93 41.41
CA GLY A 164 4.92 -20.77 42.59
C GLY A 164 6.24 -20.60 43.36
N TYR A 165 6.33 -21.40 44.43
CA TYR A 165 7.47 -21.49 45.34
C TYR A 165 7.88 -22.97 45.44
N SER A 166 9.17 -23.31 45.30
CA SER A 166 9.58 -24.72 45.24
C SER A 166 9.63 -25.44 46.60
N GLY A 167 9.60 -24.74 47.72
CA GLY A 167 9.85 -25.30 49.06
C GLY A 167 8.64 -25.64 49.93
N LEU A 168 7.41 -25.27 49.54
CA LEU A 168 6.24 -25.57 50.36
C LEU A 168 5.80 -27.04 50.19
N VAL A 169 6.36 -27.93 51.00
CA VAL A 169 5.85 -29.30 51.18
C VAL A 169 4.55 -29.24 52.00
N GLN A 170 3.50 -29.92 51.52
CA GLN A 170 2.21 -30.03 52.20
C GLN A 170 2.38 -30.51 53.64
N ASN A 171 2.04 -29.67 54.62
CA ASN A 171 1.78 -30.11 55.98
C ASN A 171 0.28 -29.94 56.22
N THR A 172 -0.48 -31.04 56.10
CA THR A 172 -1.95 -31.07 56.16
C THR A 172 -2.53 -30.68 57.53
N ASN A 173 -1.69 -30.44 58.54
CA ASN A 173 -2.11 -30.12 59.91
C ASN A 173 -1.97 -28.63 60.29
N SER A 174 -1.41 -27.77 59.43
CA SER A 174 -1.12 -26.36 59.76
C SER A 174 -2.07 -25.34 59.11
N GLY A 175 -3.08 -25.78 58.36
CA GLY A 175 -4.02 -24.88 57.65
C GLY A 175 -3.41 -24.09 56.47
N ILE A 176 -2.12 -24.22 56.20
CA ILE A 176 -1.44 -23.61 55.05
C ILE A 176 -1.50 -24.61 53.89
N GLN A 177 -2.38 -24.36 52.92
CA GLN A 177 -2.42 -25.15 51.68
C GLN A 177 -1.12 -24.95 50.90
N GLY A 178 -0.41 -26.04 50.63
CA GLY A 178 0.79 -26.04 49.78
C GLY A 178 0.43 -25.55 48.37
N PHE A 179 1.22 -24.60 47.87
CA PHE A 179 1.10 -24.07 46.50
C PHE A 179 1.54 -25.15 45.50
N HIS A 180 0.64 -25.60 44.62
CA HIS A 180 1.01 -26.49 43.52
C HIS A 180 1.59 -25.69 42.35
N PRO A 181 2.73 -26.13 41.75
CA PRO A 181 3.26 -25.58 40.52
C PRO A 181 2.42 -26.06 39.32
N ALA A 182 1.19 -25.56 39.21
CA ALA A 182 0.26 -25.99 38.19
C ALA A 182 0.19 -24.99 37.03
N TRP A 183 0.12 -25.49 35.79
CA TRP A 183 0.01 -24.70 34.57
C TRP A 183 -1.46 -24.35 34.30
N ASP A 184 -2.15 -23.83 35.30
CA ASP A 184 -3.62 -23.79 35.33
C ASP A 184 -4.19 -22.51 34.69
N TYR A 185 -3.32 -21.59 34.27
CA TYR A 185 -3.71 -20.24 33.88
C TYR A 185 -3.47 -19.99 32.39
N PHE A 186 -4.57 -19.90 31.65
CA PHE A 186 -4.54 -19.74 30.20
C PHE A 186 -4.94 -18.33 29.77
N GLY A 187 -4.23 -17.81 28.78
CA GLY A 187 -4.52 -16.53 28.16
C GLY A 187 -4.46 -16.62 26.64
N LEU A 188 -5.06 -15.62 25.98
CA LEU A 188 -5.04 -15.50 24.54
C LEU A 188 -4.73 -14.05 24.15
N ASP A 189 -3.77 -13.88 23.25
CA ASP A 189 -3.49 -12.59 22.62
C ASP A 189 -3.87 -12.64 21.14
N VAL A 190 -4.36 -11.53 20.58
CA VAL A 190 -4.64 -11.42 19.14
C VAL A 190 -3.89 -10.23 18.57
N GLY A 191 -3.08 -10.49 17.55
CA GLY A 191 -2.21 -9.50 16.92
C GLY A 191 -2.45 -9.39 15.42
N VAL A 192 -2.29 -8.19 14.87
CA VAL A 192 -2.39 -7.90 13.44
C VAL A 192 -1.21 -7.04 13.00
N THR A 193 -0.66 -7.32 11.83
CA THR A 193 0.21 -6.38 11.12
C THR A 193 -0.32 -6.15 9.70
N PHE A 194 -0.15 -4.92 9.21
CA PHE A 194 -0.55 -4.53 7.86
C PHE A 194 0.56 -3.75 7.17
N GLN A 195 0.98 -4.24 6.01
CA GLN A 195 1.90 -3.58 5.11
C GLN A 195 1.18 -3.23 3.80
N PRO A 196 0.80 -1.96 3.56
CA PRO A 196 0.19 -1.53 2.31
C PRO A 196 1.19 -1.67 1.17
N LEU A 197 0.70 -2.11 0.01
CA LEU A 197 1.50 -2.19 -1.23
C LEU A 197 1.83 -0.81 -1.83
N HIS A 198 1.17 0.24 -1.36
CA HIS A 198 1.30 1.59 -1.89
C HIS A 198 0.94 2.60 -0.79
N ALA A 199 1.89 3.43 -0.37
CA ALA A 199 1.64 4.62 0.44
C ALA A 199 1.82 5.87 -0.47
N PRO A 200 0.76 6.36 -1.14
CA PRO A 200 0.85 7.42 -2.15
C PRO A 200 1.32 8.77 -1.59
N PHE A 201 0.93 9.07 -0.35
CA PHE A 201 0.87 10.45 0.15
C PHE A 201 2.26 11.10 0.29
N LEU A 202 3.31 10.33 0.55
CA LEU A 202 4.66 10.89 0.65
C LEU A 202 5.31 11.08 -0.71
N ARG A 203 4.89 10.34 -1.76
CA ARG A 203 5.43 10.46 -3.13
C ARG A 203 5.12 11.80 -3.81
N GLU A 204 4.10 12.51 -3.34
CA GLU A 204 3.61 13.75 -3.95
C GLU A 204 4.16 15.03 -3.30
N ILE A 205 4.99 14.93 -2.24
CA ILE A 205 5.58 16.10 -1.58
C ILE A 205 6.73 16.65 -2.47
N PRO A 206 6.59 17.86 -3.06
CA PRO A 206 7.63 18.46 -3.88
C PRO A 206 8.87 18.78 -3.02
N GLY A 207 10.08 18.52 -3.53
CA GLY A 207 11.34 18.82 -2.85
C GLY A 207 12.01 17.67 -2.11
N LEU A 208 11.33 16.53 -1.91
CA LEU A 208 11.91 15.35 -1.25
C LEU A 208 12.73 14.39 -2.17
N GLY A 209 13.07 14.82 -3.40
CA GLY A 209 13.82 14.01 -4.36
C GLY A 209 13.02 12.81 -4.89
N SER A 210 13.53 12.09 -5.90
CA SER A 210 12.86 10.90 -6.47
C SER A 210 12.70 9.81 -5.39
N LEU A 211 11.49 9.67 -4.82
CA LEU A 211 11.13 8.77 -3.72
C LEU A 211 11.07 7.27 -4.10
N ARG A 212 12.09 6.83 -4.87
CA ARG A 212 12.44 5.43 -5.08
C ARG A 212 13.06 4.77 -3.83
N ASN A 213 13.31 5.54 -2.77
CA ASN A 213 14.02 5.11 -1.58
C ASN A 213 13.14 5.01 -0.31
N LEU A 214 11.83 5.25 -0.41
CA LEU A 214 10.93 5.06 0.74
C LEU A 214 10.36 3.65 0.72
N GLN A 215 10.40 2.96 1.86
CA GLN A 215 9.60 1.75 2.06
C GLN A 215 8.22 2.08 2.61
N PHE A 216 7.33 1.07 2.56
CA PHE A 216 5.96 1.21 3.01
C PHE A 216 5.87 1.41 4.52
N LEU A 217 4.94 2.29 4.91
CA LEU A 217 4.33 2.33 6.23
C LEU A 217 4.01 0.91 6.69
N ARG A 218 4.41 0.51 7.89
CA ARG A 218 3.82 -0.69 8.52
C ARG A 218 2.93 -0.24 9.65
N LEU A 219 1.80 -0.89 9.79
CA LEU A 219 0.88 -0.73 10.91
C LEU A 219 0.84 -2.03 11.69
N GLY A 220 0.71 -1.93 13.00
CA GLY A 220 0.51 -3.08 13.87
C GLY A 220 -0.50 -2.75 14.95
N ALA A 221 -1.28 -3.74 15.34
CA ALA A 221 -2.13 -3.66 16.52
C ALA A 221 -2.10 -5.01 17.25
N ILE A 222 -2.20 -4.98 18.57
CA ILE A 222 -2.33 -6.18 19.39
C ILE A 222 -3.30 -5.90 20.53
N PHE A 223 -4.13 -6.90 20.83
CA PHE A 223 -4.90 -7.01 22.06
C PHE A 223 -4.32 -8.17 22.88
N GLN A 224 -3.46 -7.85 23.84
CA GLN A 224 -2.89 -8.81 24.78
C GLN A 224 -3.87 -9.11 25.90
N ASN A 225 -3.86 -10.35 26.38
CA ASN A 225 -4.80 -10.86 27.38
C ASN A 225 -6.25 -10.59 26.94
N PHE A 226 -6.56 -10.71 25.64
CA PHE A 226 -7.94 -10.68 25.13
C PHE A 226 -8.78 -11.71 25.88
N ILE A 227 -8.18 -12.89 26.06
CA ILE A 227 -8.54 -13.80 27.12
C ILE A 227 -7.50 -13.68 28.23
N PRO A 228 -7.87 -13.24 29.43
CA PRO A 228 -6.91 -13.01 30.49
C PRO A 228 -6.62 -14.31 31.25
N PRO A 229 -5.34 -14.62 31.52
CA PRO A 229 -5.00 -15.52 32.60
C PRO A 229 -5.63 -15.03 33.91
N SER A 230 -6.26 -15.93 34.65
CA SER A 230 -6.88 -15.63 35.96
C SER A 230 -6.22 -16.48 37.03
N LEU A 231 -5.38 -15.87 37.85
CA LEU A 231 -4.70 -16.52 38.98
C LEU A 231 -5.67 -16.67 40.14
N ASN A 232 -5.85 -17.87 40.72
CA ASN A 232 -6.64 -18.04 41.93
C ASN A 232 -5.70 -18.32 43.10
N GLN A 233 -5.55 -17.35 44.01
CA GLN A 233 -4.75 -17.49 45.21
C GLN A 233 -5.64 -17.38 46.44
N GLY A 234 -5.84 -18.49 47.17
CA GLY A 234 -6.50 -18.48 48.48
C GLY A 234 -7.91 -17.87 48.48
N GLY A 235 -8.66 -17.98 47.38
CA GLY A 235 -10.01 -17.40 47.23
C GLY A 235 -10.07 -16.02 46.58
N VAL A 236 -8.92 -15.42 46.25
CA VAL A 236 -8.82 -14.17 45.46
C VAL A 236 -8.43 -14.51 44.03
N ASN A 237 -9.28 -14.09 43.07
CA ASN A 237 -8.99 -14.21 41.64
C ASN A 237 -8.30 -12.94 41.13
N GLU A 238 -7.02 -13.03 40.78
CA GLU A 238 -6.29 -11.97 40.09
C GLU A 238 -6.38 -12.16 38.58
N ILE A 239 -7.08 -11.25 37.91
CA ILE A 239 -7.25 -11.28 36.46
C ILE A 239 -6.19 -10.39 35.81
N TYR A 240 -5.42 -10.95 34.88
CA TYR A 240 -4.42 -10.21 34.15
C TYR A 240 -5.10 -9.13 33.29
N PRO A 241 -4.64 -7.88 33.33
CA PRO A 241 -5.31 -6.82 32.60
C PRO A 241 -5.12 -6.98 31.09
N ALA A 242 -6.17 -6.65 30.34
CA ALA A 242 -6.08 -6.57 28.89
C ALA A 242 -5.31 -5.32 28.46
N VAL A 243 -4.41 -5.47 27.50
CA VAL A 243 -3.60 -4.38 26.96
C VAL A 243 -3.85 -4.26 25.46
N PHE A 244 -4.30 -3.09 25.03
CA PHE A 244 -4.37 -2.77 23.62
C PHE A 244 -3.20 -1.88 23.25
N ARG A 245 -2.49 -2.27 22.20
CA ARG A 245 -1.40 -1.48 21.65
C ARG A 245 -1.55 -1.36 20.14
N ILE A 246 -1.35 -0.15 19.62
CA ILE A 246 -1.35 0.15 18.19
C ILE A 246 -0.09 0.93 17.84
N GLY A 247 0.50 0.64 16.70
CA GLY A 247 1.73 1.29 16.29
C GLY A 247 1.87 1.42 14.79
N TRP A 248 2.82 2.25 14.39
CA TRP A 248 3.22 2.43 13.01
C TRP A 248 4.73 2.55 12.89
N SER A 249 5.25 2.23 11.72
CA SER A 249 6.67 2.44 11.41
C SER A 249 6.90 2.85 9.97
N TYR A 250 8.04 3.48 9.74
CA TYR A 250 8.47 3.91 8.42
C TYR A 250 9.98 3.71 8.25
N LEU A 251 10.40 3.08 7.14
CA LEU A 251 11.81 2.90 6.81
C LEU A 251 12.21 3.80 5.64
N PHE A 252 13.11 4.74 5.93
CA PHE A 252 13.76 5.61 4.96
C PHE A 252 15.06 4.95 4.48
N ARG A 253 15.32 4.96 3.17
CA ARG A 253 16.62 4.55 2.62
C ARG A 253 17.38 5.76 2.09
N PHE A 254 18.68 5.77 2.31
CA PHE A 254 19.59 6.81 1.87
C PHE A 254 20.71 6.19 1.01
N PRO A 255 21.46 7.00 0.24
CA PRO A 255 22.62 6.52 -0.52
C PRO A 255 23.65 5.80 0.37
N LYS A 256 24.53 4.99 -0.24
CA LYS A 256 25.60 4.24 0.45
C LYS A 256 25.07 3.27 1.53
N ASP A 257 23.95 2.61 1.25
CA ASP A 257 23.34 1.56 2.09
C ASP A 257 22.95 1.97 3.51
N TRP A 258 22.69 3.27 3.73
CA TRP A 258 22.12 3.76 4.98
C TRP A 258 20.60 3.59 4.97
N ARG A 259 20.03 3.18 6.11
CA ARG A 259 18.58 3.17 6.32
C ARG A 259 18.23 3.71 7.70
N LEU A 260 17.11 4.40 7.81
CA LEU A 260 16.59 4.93 9.07
C LEU A 260 15.18 4.40 9.27
N LEU A 261 14.97 3.65 10.33
CA LEU A 261 13.65 3.21 10.76
C LEU A 261 13.16 4.16 11.83
N VAL A 262 11.93 4.64 11.69
CA VAL A 262 11.20 5.36 12.73
C VAL A 262 9.98 4.53 13.10
N VAL A 263 9.74 4.36 14.39
CA VAL A 263 8.62 3.57 14.92
C VAL A 263 7.96 4.30 16.09
N ASN A 264 6.65 4.10 16.22
CA ASN A 264 5.86 4.63 17.31
C ASN A 264 4.75 3.66 17.70
N ASP A 265 4.56 3.46 18.99
CA ASP A 265 3.48 2.67 19.57
C ASP A 265 2.70 3.50 20.60
N TYR A 266 1.40 3.23 20.68
CA TYR A 266 0.47 3.74 21.68
C TYR A 266 -0.12 2.57 22.45
N GLU A 267 -0.11 2.62 23.79
CA GLU A 267 -0.63 1.58 24.68
C GLU A 267 -1.74 2.13 25.57
N THR A 268 -2.80 1.34 25.74
CA THR A 268 -3.79 1.53 26.79
C THR A 268 -4.16 0.20 27.43
N LEU A 269 -4.81 0.25 28.59
CA LEU A 269 -5.22 -0.93 29.34
C LEU A 269 -6.70 -0.90 29.67
N PHE A 270 -7.25 -2.09 29.75
CA PHE A 270 -8.63 -2.34 30.10
C PHE A 270 -8.69 -3.07 31.44
N LYS A 271 -9.58 -2.59 32.30
CA LYS A 271 -9.91 -3.27 33.55
C LYS A 271 -11.02 -4.29 33.26
N PRO A 272 -10.95 -5.50 33.85
CA PRO A 272 -12.06 -6.45 33.75
C PRO A 272 -13.28 -5.89 34.50
N ARG A 273 -14.48 -6.03 33.93
CA ARG A 273 -15.72 -5.72 34.65
C ARG A 273 -15.96 -6.81 35.71
N PRO A 274 -16.14 -6.47 37.00
CA PRO A 274 -16.50 -7.45 38.01
C PRO A 274 -17.94 -7.92 37.80
N HIS A 275 -18.12 -8.99 37.01
CA HIS A 275 -19.38 -9.69 36.89
C HIS A 275 -19.15 -11.21 36.89
N LYS A 276 -19.91 -11.90 37.75
CA LYS A 276 -19.74 -13.33 38.10
C LYS A 276 -19.80 -14.30 36.91
N TYR A 277 -20.28 -13.87 35.74
CA TYR A 277 -20.49 -14.70 34.55
C TYR A 277 -19.92 -14.12 33.24
N ASP A 278 -19.35 -12.90 33.25
CA ASP A 278 -18.94 -12.17 32.03
C ASP A 278 -17.45 -11.76 32.08
N VAL A 279 -16.55 -12.74 32.08
CA VAL A 279 -15.08 -12.54 32.14
C VAL A 279 -14.48 -11.93 30.86
N TRP A 280 -15.29 -11.69 29.82
CA TRP A 280 -14.88 -11.15 28.52
C TRP A 280 -15.19 -9.65 28.34
N ARG A 281 -15.76 -8.99 29.34
CA ARG A 281 -16.14 -7.56 29.25
C ARG A 281 -15.06 -6.66 29.82
N TRP A 282 -14.62 -5.74 28.99
CA TRP A 282 -13.51 -4.83 29.24
C TRP A 282 -14.00 -3.39 29.36
N ASP A 283 -13.64 -2.71 30.44
CA ASP A 283 -13.79 -1.25 30.55
C ASP A 283 -12.46 -0.57 30.27
N LEU A 284 -12.48 0.39 29.33
CA LEU A 284 -11.33 1.24 29.09
C LEU A 284 -10.96 1.93 30.40
N ASN A 285 -9.71 1.74 30.85
CA ASN A 285 -9.24 2.35 32.09
C ASN A 285 -9.01 3.85 31.86
N ARG A 286 -10.07 4.66 32.00
CA ARG A 286 -10.02 6.12 31.78
C ARG A 286 -9.12 6.85 32.78
N ASP A 287 -8.83 6.24 33.92
CA ASP A 287 -7.91 6.78 34.93
C ASP A 287 -6.45 6.66 34.49
N ARG A 288 -6.14 5.77 33.52
CA ARG A 288 -4.78 5.54 33.00
C ARG A 288 -4.59 6.28 31.69
N ARG A 289 -3.65 7.21 31.66
CA ARG A 289 -3.20 7.88 30.42
C ARG A 289 -2.60 6.87 29.44
N TRP A 290 -2.55 7.22 28.16
CA TRP A 290 -1.95 6.38 27.13
C TRP A 290 -0.42 6.33 27.28
N GLY A 291 0.14 5.14 27.12
CA GLY A 291 1.58 4.97 26.95
C GLY A 291 1.95 5.35 25.52
N VAL A 292 3.04 6.09 25.35
CA VAL A 292 3.56 6.55 24.07
C VAL A 292 5.03 6.19 24.01
N TYR A 293 5.39 5.45 22.97
CA TYR A 293 6.73 4.94 22.76
C TYR A 293 7.22 5.37 21.39
N TRP A 294 8.45 5.83 21.31
CA TRP A 294 9.11 6.20 20.06
C TRP A 294 10.44 5.48 19.94
N GLY A 295 10.81 5.10 18.72
CA GLY A 295 12.08 4.45 18.44
C GLY A 295 12.65 4.88 17.11
N ILE A 296 13.97 5.00 17.07
CA ILE A 296 14.75 5.24 15.86
C ILE A 296 15.86 4.19 15.78
N GLU A 297 15.96 3.49 14.64
CA GLU A 297 17.05 2.55 14.34
C GLU A 297 17.76 2.98 13.06
N LEU A 298 19.06 3.21 13.16
CA LEU A 298 19.91 3.47 12.01
C LEU A 298 20.54 2.15 11.56
N GLN A 299 20.48 1.84 10.28
CA GLN A 299 21.02 0.59 9.72
C GLN A 299 22.16 0.91 8.77
N LYS A 300 23.33 0.35 9.04
CA LYS A 300 24.51 0.47 8.18
C LYS A 300 25.03 -0.90 7.81
N ARG A 301 24.87 -1.26 6.53
CA ARG A 301 25.48 -2.47 5.99
C ARG A 301 26.97 -2.22 5.71
N MET A 302 27.79 -3.09 6.27
CA MET A 302 29.20 -3.31 5.96
C MET A 302 29.31 -4.66 5.24
N LYS A 303 30.51 -5.04 4.78
CA LYS A 303 30.71 -6.27 3.98
C LYS A 303 30.11 -7.53 4.64
N ASP A 304 30.50 -7.79 5.89
CA ASP A 304 30.12 -9.00 6.62
C ASP A 304 29.20 -8.71 7.84
N PHE A 305 28.94 -7.42 8.11
CA PHE A 305 28.23 -6.95 9.28
C PHE A 305 27.08 -6.02 8.92
N LEU A 306 26.00 -6.07 9.69
CA LEU A 306 24.98 -5.02 9.72
C LEU A 306 24.97 -4.40 11.12
N LEU A 307 25.28 -3.12 11.20
CA LEU A 307 25.25 -2.36 12.46
C LEU A 307 23.90 -1.66 12.61
N LEU A 308 23.35 -1.72 13.82
CA LEU A 308 21.99 -1.31 14.17
C LEU A 308 21.95 -0.51 15.49
N PRO A 309 22.57 0.68 15.59
CA PRO A 309 22.37 1.54 16.76
C PRO A 309 20.92 2.06 16.84
N ARG A 310 20.41 2.14 18.06
CA ARG A 310 19.01 2.43 18.38
C ARG A 310 18.91 3.44 19.52
N LEU A 311 17.93 4.32 19.40
CA LEU A 311 17.49 5.22 20.46
C LEU A 311 15.99 5.09 20.59
N GLY A 312 15.52 5.02 21.83
CA GLY A 312 14.10 4.94 22.14
C GLY A 312 13.70 5.93 23.22
N PHE A 313 12.41 6.22 23.25
CA PHE A 313 11.75 7.05 24.24
C PHE A 313 10.46 6.36 24.70
N ASN A 314 10.19 6.40 26.00
CA ASN A 314 9.05 5.79 26.66
C ASN A 314 8.50 6.73 27.74
N ASN A 315 7.27 7.22 27.57
CA ASN A 315 6.64 8.15 28.52
C ASN A 315 6.08 7.50 29.82
N ARG A 316 6.29 6.19 30.01
CA ARG A 316 5.94 5.45 31.24
C ARG A 316 7.05 5.42 32.27
N ALA A 317 8.24 5.92 31.92
CA ALA A 317 9.30 6.08 32.91
C ALA A 317 8.92 7.18 33.91
N GLU A 318 9.41 7.07 35.14
CA GLU A 318 9.08 7.99 36.23
C GLU A 318 9.59 9.41 35.95
N ASN A 319 10.75 9.53 35.29
CA ASN A 319 11.42 10.80 34.98
C ASN A 319 11.86 10.89 33.51
N TRP A 320 12.16 12.12 33.05
CA TRP A 320 12.59 12.40 31.67
C TRP A 320 13.89 11.73 31.27
N THR A 321 14.88 11.77 32.14
CA THR A 321 16.17 11.12 31.88
C THR A 321 16.01 9.61 31.72
N ASP A 322 15.06 9.01 32.41
CA ASP A 322 14.83 7.56 32.49
C ASP A 322 13.90 7.08 31.37
N SER A 323 13.26 8.02 30.66
CA SER A 323 12.42 7.74 29.51
C SER A 323 13.21 7.28 28.28
N PHE A 324 14.51 7.57 28.22
CA PHE A 324 15.35 7.19 27.09
C PHE A 324 15.94 5.79 27.25
N THR A 325 15.92 5.03 26.14
CA THR A 325 16.55 3.71 26.05
C THR A 325 17.59 3.72 24.95
N TYR A 326 18.70 3.03 25.16
CA TYR A 326 19.76 2.91 24.17
C TYR A 326 19.87 1.46 23.74
N GLY A 327 20.13 1.22 22.46
CA GLY A 327 20.35 -0.13 21.96
C GLY A 327 21.41 -0.17 20.89
N PHE A 328 22.02 -1.34 20.76
CA PHE A 328 22.97 -1.62 19.70
C PHE A 328 22.77 -3.04 19.22
N GLY A 329 22.65 -3.23 17.91
CA GLY A 329 22.57 -4.52 17.27
C GLY A 329 23.69 -4.72 16.27
N MET A 330 24.18 -5.95 16.16
CA MET A 330 25.13 -6.36 15.14
C MET A 330 24.71 -7.71 14.57
N ASN A 331 24.50 -7.78 13.26
CA ASN A 331 24.27 -9.05 12.57
C ASN A 331 25.54 -9.47 11.84
N CYS A 332 26.04 -10.66 12.14
CA CYS A 332 27.20 -11.29 11.55
C CYS A 332 26.76 -12.47 10.70
N ARG A 333 27.22 -12.56 9.45
CA ARG A 333 26.99 -13.77 8.65
C ARG A 333 27.88 -14.90 9.16
N VAL A 334 27.28 -16.04 9.50
CA VAL A 334 28.00 -17.22 9.97
C VAL A 334 27.68 -18.37 9.01
N GLY A 335 28.65 -18.75 8.19
CA GLY A 335 28.46 -19.75 7.14
C GLY A 335 27.53 -19.28 6.00
N ILE A 336 26.98 -20.24 5.24
CA ILE A 336 26.27 -19.96 3.99
C ILE A 336 24.84 -19.44 4.25
N ASN A 337 24.14 -20.01 5.23
CA ASN A 337 22.69 -19.84 5.47
C ASN A 337 22.31 -19.48 6.91
N SER A 338 23.24 -18.92 7.69
CA SER A 338 22.96 -18.50 9.06
C SER A 338 23.46 -17.09 9.35
N ILE A 339 22.76 -16.39 10.24
CA ILE A 339 23.12 -15.05 10.72
C ILE A 339 23.07 -15.07 12.24
N LEU A 340 24.16 -14.65 12.87
CA LEU A 340 24.21 -14.41 14.30
C LEU A 340 23.89 -12.95 14.57
N LYS A 341 22.85 -12.66 15.35
CA LYS A 341 22.56 -11.32 15.86
C LYS A 341 22.99 -11.22 17.32
N LEU A 342 23.75 -10.18 17.60
CA LEU A 342 24.10 -9.74 18.94
C LEU A 342 23.37 -8.44 19.20
N ASP A 343 22.41 -8.44 20.11
CA ASP A 343 21.66 -7.25 20.48
C ASP A 343 21.92 -6.91 21.96
N PHE A 344 22.11 -5.61 22.21
CA PHE A 344 22.28 -5.02 23.51
C PHE A 344 21.22 -3.93 23.71
N ALA A 345 20.67 -3.85 24.91
CA ALA A 345 19.78 -2.77 25.33
C ALA A 345 20.16 -2.27 26.72
N LEU A 346 20.08 -0.96 26.89
CA LEU A 346 20.32 -0.24 28.13
C LEU A 346 19.09 0.64 28.42
N LEU A 347 18.47 0.44 29.58
CA LEU A 347 17.30 1.19 30.02
C LEU A 347 17.33 1.41 31.53
N LYS A 348 16.54 2.37 32.01
CA LYS A 348 16.35 2.60 33.44
C LYS A 348 14.88 2.41 33.83
N PRO A 349 14.52 1.32 34.55
CA PRO A 349 13.12 0.94 34.75
C PRO A 349 12.40 1.80 35.82
N ASN A 350 13.12 2.31 36.82
CA ASN A 350 12.59 3.10 37.94
C ASN A 350 13.72 3.97 38.52
N GLU A 351 13.41 5.09 39.15
CA GLU A 351 14.38 6.01 39.77
C GLU A 351 15.21 5.34 40.88
N SER A 352 14.56 4.49 41.69
CA SER A 352 15.13 3.73 42.80
C SER A 352 16.05 2.58 42.34
N LEU A 353 16.04 2.28 41.04
CA LEU A 353 16.77 1.19 40.43
C LEU A 353 17.87 1.73 39.51
N GLY A 354 19.00 1.01 39.47
CA GLY A 354 20.12 1.35 38.60
C GLY A 354 19.81 1.16 37.11
N TRP A 355 20.82 1.38 36.28
CA TRP A 355 20.74 1.04 34.85
C TRP A 355 20.64 -0.48 34.67
N ASP A 356 19.67 -0.91 33.87
CA ASP A 356 19.45 -2.31 33.48
C ASP A 356 20.03 -2.53 32.08
N SER A 357 20.99 -3.46 32.00
CA SER A 357 21.70 -3.81 30.77
C SER A 357 21.37 -5.24 30.37
N ARG A 358 21.00 -5.44 29.11
CA ARG A 358 20.46 -6.73 28.63
C ARG A 358 21.14 -7.15 27.34
N PHE A 359 21.59 -8.39 27.31
CA PHE A 359 22.20 -9.02 26.14
C PHE A 359 21.28 -10.08 25.55
N PHE A 360 21.29 -10.15 24.23
CA PHE A 360 20.46 -11.05 23.44
C PHE A 360 21.32 -11.71 22.37
N LEU A 361 21.11 -13.01 22.21
CA LEU A 361 21.73 -13.81 21.17
C LEU A 361 20.63 -14.37 20.27
N THR A 362 20.69 -14.11 18.97
CA THR A 362 19.73 -14.68 18.02
C THR A 362 20.48 -15.37 16.88
N LEU A 363 20.06 -16.59 16.57
CA LEU A 363 20.50 -17.33 15.39
C LEU A 363 19.37 -17.35 14.37
N GLU A 364 19.56 -16.68 13.24
CA GLU A 364 18.74 -16.92 12.05
C GLU A 364 19.30 -18.10 11.25
N PHE A 365 18.43 -18.96 10.71
CA PHE A 365 18.84 -20.13 9.94
C PHE A 365 17.81 -20.48 8.84
N GLY A 366 18.24 -21.34 7.91
CA GLY A 366 17.44 -21.74 6.75
C GLY A 366 17.46 -20.68 5.63
N GLN A 367 16.64 -20.86 4.60
CA GLN A 367 16.57 -19.92 3.47
C GLN A 367 15.91 -18.59 3.87
N PRO A 368 16.27 -17.47 3.23
CA PRO A 368 15.55 -16.22 3.40
C PRO A 368 14.20 -16.22 2.66
N PHE A 369 13.18 -15.59 3.24
CA PHE A 369 11.87 -15.36 2.61
C PHE A 369 11.84 -14.03 1.85
N ASP A 370 12.79 -13.87 0.93
CA ASP A 370 13.00 -12.65 0.13
C ASP A 370 12.37 -12.74 -1.27
N VAL A 371 12.69 -11.76 -2.12
CA VAL A 371 12.23 -11.72 -3.51
C VAL A 371 12.58 -13.01 -4.28
N ASN A 372 13.74 -13.62 -4.04
CA ASN A 372 14.14 -14.83 -4.74
C ASN A 372 13.28 -16.02 -4.31
N TYR A 373 12.94 -16.12 -3.02
CA TYR A 373 12.00 -17.16 -2.54
C TYR A 373 10.65 -17.10 -3.28
N PHE A 374 10.08 -15.90 -3.47
CA PHE A 374 8.81 -15.75 -4.20
C PHE A 374 8.96 -15.96 -5.71
N LEU A 375 10.11 -15.63 -6.30
CA LEU A 375 10.41 -15.97 -7.70
C LEU A 375 10.46 -17.47 -7.92
N GLU A 376 11.09 -18.24 -7.04
CA GLU A 376 11.12 -19.71 -7.14
C GLU A 376 9.71 -20.29 -6.99
N ARG A 377 8.88 -19.75 -6.10
CA ARG A 377 7.47 -20.14 -5.99
C ARG A 377 6.67 -19.90 -7.26
N ILE A 378 6.89 -18.78 -7.95
CA ILE A 378 6.22 -18.48 -9.24
C ILE A 378 6.51 -19.56 -10.29
N LYS A 379 7.70 -20.16 -10.29
CA LYS A 379 8.04 -21.25 -11.23
C LYS A 379 7.29 -22.54 -10.94
N ILE A 380 6.90 -22.76 -9.68
CA ILE A 380 6.29 -24.00 -9.20
C ILE A 380 4.76 -23.90 -9.18
N HIS A 381 4.23 -22.74 -8.80
CA HIS A 381 2.80 -22.53 -8.68
C HIS A 381 2.09 -22.50 -10.03
N LYS A 382 1.00 -23.27 -10.13
CA LYS A 382 0.16 -23.34 -11.33
C LYS A 382 -1.12 -22.52 -11.21
N LYS A 383 -1.59 -22.27 -9.98
CA LYS A 383 -2.85 -21.56 -9.72
C LYS A 383 -2.65 -20.06 -9.89
N LYS A 384 -3.50 -19.43 -10.71
CA LYS A 384 -3.50 -17.98 -10.96
C LYS A 384 -3.63 -17.16 -9.66
N SER A 385 -4.36 -17.66 -8.67
CA SER A 385 -4.48 -17.04 -7.34
C SER A 385 -3.16 -17.00 -6.58
N ASP A 386 -2.38 -18.07 -6.65
CA ASP A 386 -1.16 -18.23 -5.86
C ASP A 386 -0.02 -17.45 -6.52
N LEU A 387 0.07 -17.49 -7.85
CA LEU A 387 0.93 -16.63 -8.66
C LEU A 387 0.70 -15.15 -8.38
N ARG A 388 -0.57 -14.73 -8.34
CA ARG A 388 -0.93 -13.35 -7.99
C ARG A 388 -0.39 -12.96 -6.61
N LYS A 389 -0.50 -13.82 -5.61
CA LYS A 389 0.02 -13.54 -4.26
C LYS A 389 1.55 -13.40 -4.27
N ASP A 390 2.25 -14.28 -4.99
CA ASP A 390 3.72 -14.22 -5.09
C ASP A 390 4.21 -12.95 -5.78
N TYR A 391 3.55 -12.51 -6.86
CA TYR A 391 3.88 -11.22 -7.48
C TYR A 391 3.60 -10.04 -6.54
N LEU A 392 2.52 -10.10 -5.76
CA LEU A 392 2.22 -9.06 -4.76
C LEU A 392 3.29 -9.02 -3.66
N HIS A 393 3.85 -10.16 -3.26
CA HIS A 393 4.99 -10.20 -2.34
C HIS A 393 6.22 -9.49 -2.90
N ILE A 394 6.57 -9.78 -4.16
CA ILE A 394 7.72 -9.14 -4.80
C ILE A 394 7.53 -7.62 -4.87
N VAL A 395 6.31 -7.18 -5.20
CA VAL A 395 5.95 -5.76 -5.21
C VAL A 395 5.99 -5.13 -3.80
N ALA A 396 5.55 -5.85 -2.77
CA ALA A 396 5.59 -5.38 -1.39
C ALA A 396 7.02 -5.21 -0.84
N GLN A 397 8.01 -5.92 -1.39
CA GLN A 397 9.41 -5.85 -0.98
C GLN A 397 10.20 -4.75 -1.74
N TYR A 398 9.59 -3.59 -1.95
CA TYR A 398 10.19 -2.46 -2.66
C TYR A 398 11.34 -1.78 -1.87
N PRO A 399 12.38 -1.22 -2.55
CA PRO A 399 12.79 -1.49 -3.93
C PRO A 399 13.56 -2.81 -4.10
N ASN A 400 13.41 -3.43 -5.27
CA ASN A 400 14.13 -4.60 -5.78
C ASN A 400 14.11 -4.61 -7.33
N ASP A 401 14.94 -5.44 -7.96
CA ASP A 401 15.09 -5.41 -9.43
C ASP A 401 13.91 -6.04 -10.19
N GLN A 402 13.04 -6.77 -9.49
CA GLN A 402 11.94 -7.55 -10.07
C GLN A 402 10.60 -6.81 -9.99
N ILE A 403 10.58 -5.57 -9.51
CA ILE A 403 9.34 -4.80 -9.35
C ILE A 403 8.70 -4.54 -10.70
N GLU A 404 9.48 -4.17 -11.69
CA GLU A 404 8.95 -3.78 -12.99
C GLU A 404 8.27 -4.94 -13.69
N SER A 405 8.95 -6.09 -13.77
CA SER A 405 8.40 -7.33 -14.34
C SER A 405 7.16 -7.81 -13.56
N SER A 406 7.23 -7.81 -12.22
CA SER A 406 6.13 -8.27 -11.37
C SER A 406 4.90 -7.37 -11.42
N ALA A 407 5.10 -6.05 -11.42
CA ALA A 407 4.01 -5.08 -11.52
C ALA A 407 3.34 -5.12 -12.90
N ARG A 408 4.10 -5.33 -13.99
CA ARG A 408 3.54 -5.52 -15.33
C ARG A 408 2.72 -6.82 -15.40
N ALA A 409 3.26 -7.94 -14.90
CA ALA A 409 2.54 -9.21 -14.84
C ALA A 409 1.21 -9.09 -14.07
N LEU A 410 1.22 -8.40 -12.93
CA LEU A 410 0.00 -8.08 -12.18
C LEU A 410 -0.98 -7.23 -12.99
N ALA A 411 -0.51 -6.14 -13.61
CA ALA A 411 -1.36 -5.24 -14.38
C ALA A 411 -1.97 -5.88 -15.64
N GLU A 412 -1.26 -6.79 -16.29
CA GLU A 412 -1.68 -7.33 -17.59
C GLU A 412 -2.45 -8.64 -17.45
N ILE A 413 -2.07 -9.50 -16.49
CA ILE A 413 -2.55 -10.89 -16.45
C ILE A 413 -3.29 -11.21 -15.15
N TYR A 414 -2.70 -10.88 -14.00
CA TYR A 414 -3.11 -11.44 -12.71
C TYR A 414 -4.07 -10.56 -11.90
N ASP A 415 -4.08 -9.25 -12.12
CA ASP A 415 -4.95 -8.28 -11.44
C ASP A 415 -5.20 -7.00 -12.29
N PRO A 416 -5.77 -7.14 -13.51
CA PRO A 416 -5.91 -6.04 -14.45
C PRO A 416 -6.84 -4.93 -13.98
N ASN A 417 -7.83 -5.25 -13.15
CA ASN A 417 -8.74 -4.26 -12.55
C ASN A 417 -7.98 -3.23 -11.68
N ASN A 418 -6.81 -3.60 -11.17
CA ASN A 418 -5.96 -2.73 -10.37
C ASN A 418 -4.69 -2.28 -11.11
N ALA A 419 -4.61 -2.48 -12.44
CA ALA A 419 -3.49 -2.08 -13.29
C ALA A 419 -3.00 -0.62 -13.04
N PRO A 420 -3.88 0.39 -12.89
CA PRO A 420 -3.45 1.76 -12.58
C PRO A 420 -2.56 1.86 -11.33
N ARG A 421 -2.79 1.03 -10.31
CA ARG A 421 -2.02 1.04 -9.07
C ARG A 421 -0.60 0.51 -9.28
N TYR A 422 -0.46 -0.57 -10.05
CA TYR A 422 0.84 -1.15 -10.37
C TYR A 422 1.64 -0.25 -11.30
N TYR A 423 1.02 0.29 -12.35
CA TYR A 423 1.67 1.23 -13.24
C TYR A 423 2.07 2.53 -12.54
N ARG A 424 1.25 3.05 -11.62
CA ARG A 424 1.64 4.22 -10.80
C ARG A 424 2.92 3.98 -9.99
N MET A 425 3.16 2.73 -9.58
CA MET A 425 4.35 2.38 -8.81
C MET A 425 5.62 2.40 -9.66
N ILE A 426 5.55 1.86 -10.89
CA ILE A 426 6.70 1.67 -11.78
C ILE A 426 6.91 2.80 -12.80
N GLY A 427 5.86 3.58 -13.08
CA GLY A 427 5.83 4.59 -14.13
C GLY A 427 5.82 3.97 -15.53
N GLY A 428 6.42 4.67 -16.50
CA GLY A 428 6.61 4.16 -17.85
C GLY A 428 5.34 4.19 -18.71
N LEU A 429 5.34 3.44 -19.82
CA LEU A 429 4.28 3.51 -20.84
C LEU A 429 2.90 3.10 -20.31
N GLY A 430 2.84 2.12 -19.41
CA GLY A 430 1.58 1.72 -18.77
C GLY A 430 0.98 2.86 -17.96
N TRP A 431 1.79 3.60 -17.20
CA TRP A 431 1.31 4.74 -16.41
C TRP A 431 0.96 5.94 -17.30
N ALA A 432 1.78 6.19 -18.32
CA ALA A 432 1.51 7.23 -19.31
C ALA A 432 0.16 7.00 -20.01
N ASN A 433 -0.14 5.74 -20.37
CA ASN A 433 -1.42 5.37 -20.97
C ASN A 433 -2.58 5.56 -20.00
N VAL A 434 -2.44 5.17 -18.71
CA VAL A 434 -3.47 5.41 -17.70
C VAL A 434 -3.77 6.90 -17.55
N LEU A 435 -2.73 7.75 -17.50
CA LEU A 435 -2.90 9.21 -17.43
C LEU A 435 -3.55 9.78 -18.68
N TYR A 436 -3.19 9.29 -19.86
CA TYR A 436 -3.83 9.64 -21.13
C TYR A 436 -5.33 9.29 -21.12
N GLN A 437 -5.70 8.08 -20.72
CA GLN A 437 -7.11 7.66 -20.64
C GLN A 437 -7.90 8.52 -19.65
N GLN A 438 -7.30 8.88 -18.50
CA GLN A 438 -7.89 9.83 -17.56
C GLN A 438 -8.07 11.22 -18.17
N ALA A 439 -7.07 11.73 -18.90
CA ALA A 439 -7.13 13.01 -19.58
C ALA A 439 -8.24 13.02 -20.63
N LYS A 440 -8.34 11.97 -21.45
CA LYS A 440 -9.36 11.80 -22.48
C LYS A 440 -10.77 11.74 -21.87
N LYS A 441 -10.96 10.96 -20.80
CA LYS A 441 -12.24 10.91 -20.07
C LYS A 441 -12.66 12.28 -19.57
N LEU A 442 -11.75 13.01 -18.92
CA LEU A 442 -12.01 14.37 -18.42
C LEU A 442 -12.31 15.35 -19.56
N HIS A 443 -11.63 15.20 -20.69
CA HIS A 443 -11.86 16.01 -21.88
C HIS A 443 -13.28 15.77 -22.44
N ASN A 444 -13.73 14.51 -22.51
CA ASN A 444 -15.07 14.16 -22.95
C ASN A 444 -16.17 14.64 -21.99
N GLU A 445 -15.87 14.71 -20.69
CA GLU A 445 -16.70 15.33 -19.65
C GLU A 445 -16.64 16.87 -19.64
N GLN A 446 -15.97 17.50 -20.63
CA GLN A 446 -15.78 18.96 -20.75
C GLN A 446 -15.03 19.61 -19.57
N LYS A 447 -14.30 18.82 -18.78
CA LYS A 447 -13.44 19.31 -17.67
C LYS A 447 -12.05 19.66 -18.20
N PHE A 448 -11.97 20.62 -19.11
CA PHE A 448 -10.77 20.90 -19.92
C PHE A 448 -9.52 21.24 -19.10
N SER A 449 -9.63 22.06 -18.05
CA SER A 449 -8.49 22.40 -17.18
C SER A 449 -7.86 21.15 -16.54
N LYS A 450 -8.68 20.28 -15.93
CA LYS A 450 -8.22 19.02 -15.33
C LYS A 450 -7.70 18.03 -16.37
N ALA A 451 -8.32 18.00 -17.56
CA ALA A 451 -7.85 17.19 -18.67
C ALA A 451 -6.45 17.60 -19.13
N LYS A 452 -6.20 18.92 -19.25
CA LYS A 452 -4.88 19.49 -19.61
C LYS A 452 -3.80 19.15 -18.58
N GLU A 453 -4.11 19.25 -17.29
CA GLU A 453 -3.18 18.84 -16.22
C GLU A 453 -2.81 17.36 -16.32
N LYS A 454 -3.79 16.47 -16.52
CA LYS A 454 -3.55 15.03 -16.68
C LYS A 454 -2.77 14.72 -17.95
N ALA A 455 -3.09 15.39 -19.06
CA ALA A 455 -2.38 15.24 -20.32
C ALA A 455 -0.91 15.69 -20.20
N LYS A 456 -0.63 16.77 -19.48
CA LYS A 456 0.74 17.22 -19.18
C LYS A 456 1.52 16.14 -18.41
N LEU A 457 0.90 15.49 -17.42
CA LEU A 457 1.53 14.37 -16.70
C LEU A 457 1.78 13.17 -17.63
N ALA A 458 0.83 12.83 -18.49
CA ALA A 458 0.98 11.74 -19.47
C ALA A 458 2.16 12.02 -20.42
N VAL A 459 2.22 13.24 -20.97
CA VAL A 459 3.31 13.70 -21.84
C VAL A 459 4.67 13.59 -21.15
N ASN A 460 4.77 14.00 -19.88
CA ASN A 460 6.03 13.90 -19.15
C ASN A 460 6.50 12.44 -19.04
N GLU A 461 5.60 11.50 -18.73
CA GLU A 461 5.94 10.08 -18.65
C GLU A 461 6.26 9.46 -20.00
N PHE A 462 5.47 9.74 -21.06
CA PHE A 462 5.79 9.29 -22.42
C PHE A 462 7.16 9.82 -22.88
N SER A 463 7.43 11.11 -22.65
CA SER A 463 8.70 11.74 -23.05
C SER A 463 9.91 11.10 -22.36
N ARG A 464 9.75 10.69 -21.10
CA ARG A 464 10.80 10.03 -20.33
C ARG A 464 11.15 8.67 -20.91
N VAL A 465 10.16 7.89 -21.36
CA VAL A 465 10.42 6.58 -21.99
C VAL A 465 10.91 6.77 -23.42
N TYR A 466 10.32 7.69 -24.18
CA TYR A 466 10.69 7.99 -25.56
C TYR A 466 12.19 8.31 -25.69
N ARG A 467 12.74 9.12 -24.76
CA ARG A 467 14.18 9.45 -24.74
C ARG A 467 15.10 8.26 -24.44
N LYS A 468 14.56 7.19 -23.84
CA LYS A 468 15.34 6.01 -23.44
C LYS A 468 15.26 4.88 -24.45
N SER A 469 14.07 4.59 -24.97
CA SER A 469 13.83 3.42 -25.82
C SER A 469 12.67 3.67 -26.77
N LEU A 470 13.00 3.94 -28.03
CA LEU A 470 11.99 4.08 -29.10
C LEU A 470 11.32 2.73 -29.41
N LYS A 471 12.05 1.61 -29.25
CA LYS A 471 11.57 0.25 -29.55
C LYS A 471 10.35 -0.19 -28.73
N GLU A 472 10.08 0.47 -27.60
CA GLU A 472 8.92 0.15 -26.76
C GLU A 472 7.62 0.79 -27.26
N PHE A 473 7.69 1.72 -28.21
CA PHE A 473 6.54 2.38 -28.79
C PHE A 473 5.97 1.59 -29.95
N THR A 474 4.70 1.23 -29.81
CA THR A 474 3.85 0.78 -30.92
C THR A 474 3.13 1.99 -31.52
N ASP A 475 2.58 1.85 -32.72
CA ASP A 475 1.81 2.90 -33.38
C ASP A 475 0.68 3.44 -32.47
N GLU A 476 -0.01 2.57 -31.74
CA GLU A 476 -1.02 2.98 -30.76
C GLU A 476 -0.43 3.89 -29.66
N LYS A 477 0.77 3.60 -29.17
CA LYS A 477 1.43 4.40 -28.13
C LYS A 477 1.90 5.75 -28.67
N PHE A 478 2.36 5.81 -29.92
CA PHE A 478 2.66 7.08 -30.58
C PHE A 478 1.41 7.94 -30.73
N LEU A 479 0.28 7.35 -31.12
CA LEU A 479 -1.00 8.05 -31.20
C LEU A 479 -1.49 8.53 -29.82
N ASN A 480 -1.39 7.71 -28.77
CA ASN A 480 -1.73 8.11 -27.40
C ASN A 480 -0.82 9.26 -26.92
N TYR A 481 0.46 9.24 -27.28
CA TYR A 481 1.40 10.29 -26.94
C TYR A 481 1.10 11.60 -27.68
N GLY A 482 0.87 11.53 -28.99
CA GLY A 482 0.47 12.67 -29.80
C GLY A 482 -0.86 13.30 -29.35
N GLU A 483 -1.88 12.47 -29.11
CA GLU A 483 -3.18 12.95 -28.61
C GLU A 483 -3.06 13.57 -27.21
N SER A 484 -2.14 13.08 -26.36
CA SER A 484 -1.85 13.73 -25.07
C SER A 484 -1.28 15.15 -25.27
N TYR A 485 -0.41 15.37 -26.27
CA TYR A 485 0.03 16.72 -26.62
C TYR A 485 -1.11 17.58 -27.18
N MET A 486 -2.04 17.01 -27.96
CA MET A 486 -3.23 17.73 -28.46
C MET A 486 -4.15 18.19 -27.33
N ILE A 487 -4.45 17.32 -26.35
CA ILE A 487 -5.25 17.69 -25.16
C ILE A 487 -4.52 18.77 -24.35
N ASN A 488 -3.19 18.78 -24.37
CA ASN A 488 -2.36 19.82 -23.77
C ASN A 488 -2.15 21.06 -24.68
N GLU A 489 -2.84 21.14 -25.81
CA GLU A 489 -2.81 22.25 -26.80
C GLU A 489 -1.42 22.51 -27.42
N GLN A 490 -0.56 21.50 -27.49
CA GLN A 490 0.77 21.57 -28.08
C GLN A 490 0.79 20.87 -29.45
N TRP A 491 0.13 21.48 -30.43
CA TRP A 491 -0.17 20.87 -31.75
C TRP A 491 1.07 20.50 -32.57
N SER A 492 2.11 21.33 -32.56
CA SER A 492 3.36 21.05 -33.30
C SER A 492 4.08 19.81 -32.77
N LYS A 493 4.20 19.70 -31.44
CA LYS A 493 4.78 18.53 -30.76
C LYS A 493 3.91 17.29 -30.91
N ALA A 494 2.59 17.46 -30.93
CA ALA A 494 1.69 16.35 -31.22
C ALA A 494 1.98 15.74 -32.59
N LEU A 495 2.08 16.57 -33.63
CA LEU A 495 2.40 16.10 -34.98
C LEU A 495 3.74 15.39 -35.05
N GLU A 496 4.78 15.95 -34.42
CA GLU A 496 6.10 15.29 -34.36
C GLU A 496 5.99 13.84 -33.89
N LYS A 497 5.14 13.57 -32.87
CA LYS A 497 4.94 12.20 -32.35
C LYS A 497 3.98 11.36 -33.16
N ILE A 498 2.96 11.97 -33.79
CA ILE A 498 2.03 11.25 -34.65
C ILE A 498 2.75 10.76 -35.90
N MET A 499 3.67 11.54 -36.46
CA MET A 499 4.46 11.17 -37.66
C MET A 499 5.45 10.03 -37.43
N ASP A 500 5.71 9.64 -36.18
CA ASP A 500 6.54 8.47 -35.84
C ASP A 500 5.80 7.13 -36.10
N VAL A 501 4.48 7.17 -36.31
CA VAL A 501 3.63 6.01 -36.65
C VAL A 501 4.04 5.42 -38.00
N GLN A 502 4.24 4.11 -38.05
CA GLN A 502 4.69 3.42 -39.27
C GLN A 502 3.53 3.05 -40.19
N GLN A 503 2.42 2.57 -39.64
CA GLN A 503 1.23 2.22 -40.41
C GLN A 503 0.11 3.21 -40.11
N PRO A 504 -0.23 4.11 -41.05
CA PRO A 504 -1.36 5.00 -40.91
C PRO A 504 -2.64 4.20 -40.62
N SER A 505 -3.34 4.60 -39.57
CA SER A 505 -4.68 4.12 -39.25
C SER A 505 -5.69 5.26 -39.40
N LEU A 506 -6.97 4.95 -39.38
CA LEU A 506 -8.00 6.00 -39.41
C LEU A 506 -7.85 7.03 -38.28
N ARG A 507 -7.41 6.57 -37.09
CA ARG A 507 -7.08 7.45 -35.95
C ARG A 507 -5.85 8.31 -36.20
N TYR A 508 -4.85 7.80 -36.90
CA TYR A 508 -3.71 8.60 -37.37
C TYR A 508 -4.20 9.73 -38.28
N CYS A 509 -4.97 9.39 -39.34
CA CYS A 509 -5.46 10.37 -40.32
C CYS A 509 -6.28 11.49 -39.63
N TYR A 510 -7.13 11.12 -38.65
CA TYR A 510 -7.88 12.09 -37.85
C TYR A 510 -6.98 13.02 -37.03
N LEU A 511 -6.07 12.45 -36.22
CA LEU A 511 -5.27 13.23 -35.28
C LEU A 511 -4.28 14.15 -36.00
N SER A 512 -3.63 13.68 -37.08
CA SER A 512 -2.73 14.50 -37.90
C SER A 512 -3.50 15.61 -38.62
N GLY A 513 -4.65 15.29 -39.23
CA GLY A 513 -5.50 16.27 -39.91
C GLY A 513 -5.98 17.38 -38.98
N VAL A 514 -6.47 17.03 -37.78
CA VAL A 514 -6.90 18.01 -36.77
C VAL A 514 -5.73 18.88 -36.31
N ALA A 515 -4.56 18.29 -36.08
CA ALA A 515 -3.39 19.05 -35.65
C ALA A 515 -2.90 20.03 -36.74
N TYR A 516 -2.84 19.61 -38.02
CA TYR A 516 -2.51 20.51 -39.13
C TYR A 516 -3.55 21.62 -39.33
N LYS A 517 -4.84 21.30 -39.21
CA LYS A 517 -5.93 22.30 -39.27
C LYS A 517 -5.75 23.35 -38.17
N ARG A 518 -5.42 22.95 -36.94
CA ARG A 518 -5.14 23.87 -35.81
C ARG A 518 -3.90 24.73 -36.02
N LEU A 519 -2.90 24.22 -36.71
CA LEU A 519 -1.72 24.99 -37.14
C LEU A 519 -1.96 25.84 -38.38
N ARG A 520 -3.20 25.91 -38.90
CA ARG A 520 -3.58 26.63 -40.13
C ARG A 520 -2.86 26.15 -41.40
N ASN A 521 -2.33 24.92 -41.41
CA ASN A 521 -1.78 24.31 -42.61
C ASN A 521 -2.86 23.45 -43.28
N LEU A 522 -3.73 24.10 -44.04
CA LEU A 522 -4.90 23.47 -44.66
C LEU A 522 -4.51 22.42 -45.72
N ASP A 523 -3.41 22.61 -46.46
CA ASP A 523 -2.98 21.66 -47.49
C ASP A 523 -2.62 20.30 -46.88
N LYS A 524 -1.77 20.31 -45.84
CA LYS A 524 -1.41 19.08 -45.11
C LYS A 524 -2.59 18.50 -44.34
N ALA A 525 -3.52 19.33 -43.86
CA ALA A 525 -4.74 18.86 -43.22
C ALA A 525 -5.62 18.08 -44.21
N ILE A 526 -5.81 18.60 -45.43
CA ILE A 526 -6.54 17.92 -46.51
C ILE A 526 -5.88 16.59 -46.86
N GLU A 527 -4.56 16.58 -47.04
CA GLU A 527 -3.79 15.36 -47.32
C GLU A 527 -3.97 14.32 -46.19
N SER A 528 -3.84 14.75 -44.94
CA SER A 528 -4.01 13.90 -43.76
C SER A 528 -5.42 13.35 -43.61
N PHE A 529 -6.47 14.11 -43.94
CA PHE A 529 -7.84 13.58 -43.91
C PHE A 529 -8.17 12.72 -45.14
N ARG A 530 -7.54 12.95 -46.30
CA ARG A 530 -7.70 12.09 -47.49
C ARG A 530 -7.19 10.67 -47.26
N CYS A 531 -6.17 10.50 -46.42
CA CYS A 531 -5.72 9.19 -45.91
C CYS A 531 -6.89 8.35 -45.35
N ALA A 532 -7.94 8.98 -44.78
CA ALA A 532 -9.10 8.23 -44.28
C ALA A 532 -9.88 7.50 -45.38
N LEU A 533 -9.78 7.92 -46.66
CA LEU A 533 -10.49 7.30 -47.79
C LEU A 533 -10.04 5.86 -48.07
N GLU A 534 -8.84 5.48 -47.66
CA GLU A 534 -8.33 4.11 -47.73
C GLU A 534 -9.10 3.16 -46.79
N PHE A 535 -9.73 3.69 -45.74
CA PHE A 535 -10.46 2.95 -44.71
C PHE A 535 -12.00 3.00 -44.90
N LYS A 536 -12.46 3.28 -46.13
CA LYS A 536 -13.90 3.44 -46.44
C LYS A 536 -14.77 2.24 -46.04
N GLU A 537 -14.19 1.04 -45.99
CA GLU A 537 -14.89 -0.20 -45.67
C GLU A 537 -15.18 -0.35 -44.17
N GLU A 538 -14.49 0.39 -43.30
CA GLU A 538 -14.73 0.35 -41.85
C GLU A 538 -16.05 1.05 -41.45
N ASP A 539 -16.62 1.90 -42.31
CA ASP A 539 -17.83 2.73 -42.12
C ASP A 539 -18.06 3.19 -40.67
N SER A 540 -17.00 3.66 -40.03
CA SER A 540 -16.99 4.01 -38.60
C SER A 540 -17.35 5.47 -38.38
N ASP A 541 -17.79 5.81 -37.16
CA ASP A 541 -18.04 7.21 -36.78
C ASP A 541 -16.83 8.11 -37.05
N LEU A 542 -15.62 7.60 -36.79
CA LEU A 542 -14.38 8.33 -36.99
C LEU A 542 -14.11 8.60 -38.47
N TYR A 543 -14.47 7.69 -39.36
CA TYR A 543 -14.35 7.87 -40.80
C TYR A 543 -15.20 9.04 -41.28
N ARG A 544 -16.44 9.13 -40.80
CA ARG A 544 -17.35 10.23 -41.13
C ARG A 544 -16.89 11.56 -40.54
N ILE A 545 -16.29 11.55 -39.35
CA ILE A 545 -15.66 12.75 -38.77
C ILE A 545 -14.48 13.21 -39.63
N CYS A 546 -13.65 12.29 -40.13
CA CYS A 546 -12.56 12.62 -41.06
C CYS A 546 -13.10 13.21 -42.37
N LEU A 547 -14.14 12.62 -42.96
CA LEU A 547 -14.78 13.16 -44.17
C LEU A 547 -15.36 14.56 -43.93
N PHE A 548 -15.95 14.78 -42.75
CA PHE A 548 -16.52 16.07 -42.41
C PHE A 548 -15.43 17.14 -42.32
N HIS A 549 -14.32 16.85 -41.62
CA HIS A 549 -13.21 17.79 -41.54
C HIS A 549 -12.48 17.98 -42.88
N LEU A 550 -12.41 16.94 -43.72
CA LEU A 550 -11.92 17.07 -45.09
C LEU A 550 -12.78 18.07 -45.88
N ALA A 551 -14.09 17.93 -45.81
CA ALA A 551 -15.04 18.81 -46.48
C ALA A 551 -14.95 20.26 -45.96
N GLU A 552 -14.80 20.45 -44.64
CA GLU A 552 -14.56 21.78 -44.07
C GLU A 552 -13.26 22.40 -44.57
N CYS A 553 -12.15 21.66 -44.58
CA CYS A 553 -10.88 22.19 -45.07
C CYS A 553 -10.94 22.54 -46.56
N LEU A 554 -11.64 21.74 -47.38
CA LEU A 554 -11.87 22.03 -48.80
C LEU A 554 -12.73 23.28 -48.99
N MET A 555 -13.79 23.43 -48.19
CA MET A 555 -14.64 24.62 -48.17
C MET A 555 -13.83 25.87 -47.79
N GLU A 556 -13.01 25.80 -46.74
CA GLU A 556 -12.13 26.89 -46.29
C GLU A 556 -11.09 27.29 -47.36
N LYS A 557 -10.67 26.35 -48.21
CA LYS A 557 -9.78 26.60 -49.37
C LYS A 557 -10.50 27.08 -50.64
N GLY A 558 -11.84 27.11 -50.65
CA GLY A 558 -12.64 27.51 -51.80
C GLY A 558 -12.95 26.39 -52.81
N HIS A 559 -12.60 25.13 -52.51
CA HIS A 559 -12.95 23.97 -53.34
C HIS A 559 -14.38 23.48 -53.04
N TYR A 560 -15.37 24.35 -53.27
CA TYR A 560 -16.75 24.13 -52.84
C TYR A 560 -17.42 22.90 -53.48
N GLN A 561 -17.13 22.61 -54.75
CA GLN A 561 -17.69 21.44 -55.44
C GLN A 561 -17.24 20.11 -54.81
N ASP A 562 -15.96 20.01 -54.41
CA ASP A 562 -15.44 18.81 -53.76
C ASP A 562 -15.94 18.72 -52.31
N ALA A 563 -16.03 19.84 -51.59
CA ALA A 563 -16.62 19.87 -50.25
C ALA A 563 -18.07 19.34 -50.26
N ILE A 564 -18.88 19.74 -51.24
CA ILE A 564 -20.27 19.25 -51.41
C ILE A 564 -20.31 17.73 -51.59
N LYS A 565 -19.40 17.15 -52.41
CA LYS A 565 -19.35 15.68 -52.61
C LYS A 565 -19.17 14.95 -51.29
N TYR A 566 -18.25 15.41 -50.44
CA TYR A 566 -17.99 14.78 -49.14
C TYR A 566 -19.10 15.02 -48.11
N PHE A 567 -19.71 16.21 -48.06
CA PHE A 567 -20.89 16.43 -47.23
C PHE A 567 -22.06 15.53 -47.65
N ALA A 568 -22.29 15.34 -48.95
CA ALA A 568 -23.33 14.46 -49.47
C ALA A 568 -23.09 12.98 -49.09
N LEU A 569 -21.84 12.52 -49.05
CA LEU A 569 -21.49 11.17 -48.60
C LEU A 569 -21.88 10.95 -47.13
N ILE A 570 -21.63 11.93 -46.26
CA ILE A 570 -22.00 11.85 -44.83
C ILE A 570 -23.53 11.78 -44.71
N ILE A 571 -24.25 12.63 -45.45
CA ILE A 571 -25.71 12.71 -45.43
C ILE A 571 -26.37 11.39 -45.86
N LYS A 572 -25.79 10.68 -46.83
CA LYS A 572 -26.34 9.42 -47.35
C LYS A 572 -26.32 8.26 -46.34
N SER A 573 -25.51 8.37 -45.28
CA SER A 573 -25.28 7.29 -44.30
C SER A 573 -26.34 7.16 -43.19
N ASP A 574 -27.32 8.07 -43.09
CA ASP A 574 -28.51 8.06 -42.21
C ASP A 574 -28.30 7.78 -40.70
N GLN A 575 -27.09 8.03 -40.16
CA GLN A 575 -26.81 7.89 -38.71
C GLN A 575 -26.87 9.23 -37.97
N LYS A 576 -27.83 9.35 -37.04
CA LYS A 576 -28.18 10.58 -36.31
C LYS A 576 -27.26 10.96 -35.13
N LEU A 577 -26.36 10.08 -34.69
CA LEU A 577 -25.49 10.35 -33.53
C LEU A 577 -24.10 9.72 -33.74
N LEU A 578 -23.06 10.54 -33.74
CA LEU A 578 -21.67 10.05 -33.68
C LEU A 578 -21.22 9.94 -32.23
N ARG A 579 -20.52 8.86 -31.87
CA ARG A 579 -20.03 8.64 -30.50
C ARG A 579 -19.01 9.71 -30.07
N GLN A 580 -19.10 10.09 -28.80
CA GLN A 580 -18.38 11.18 -28.12
C GLN A 580 -16.86 10.98 -27.95
N ASN A 581 -16.26 9.98 -28.59
CA ASN A 581 -14.85 9.62 -28.36
C ASN A 581 -13.86 10.63 -28.94
N TYR A 582 -14.30 11.44 -29.91
CA TYR A 582 -13.49 12.47 -30.56
C TYR A 582 -14.22 13.82 -30.47
N PRO A 583 -13.59 14.84 -29.86
CA PRO A 583 -14.22 16.14 -29.66
C PRO A 583 -14.38 16.87 -30.99
N ARG A 584 -15.59 17.40 -31.23
CA ARG A 584 -15.95 18.23 -32.38
C ARG A 584 -16.61 19.52 -31.89
N TYR A 585 -16.38 20.62 -32.60
CA TYR A 585 -17.10 21.87 -32.37
C TYR A 585 -18.33 21.84 -33.27
N THR A 586 -19.49 21.50 -32.70
CA THR A 586 -20.75 21.43 -33.44
C THR A 586 -21.24 22.84 -33.79
N ILE A 587 -21.84 22.99 -34.97
CA ILE A 587 -22.39 24.29 -35.41
C ILE A 587 -23.72 24.50 -34.68
N PHE A 588 -24.51 23.46 -34.54
CA PHE A 588 -25.73 23.44 -33.75
C PHE A 588 -25.46 22.79 -32.38
N SER A 589 -26.28 23.14 -31.38
CA SER A 589 -26.08 22.70 -29.99
C SER A 589 -26.37 21.21 -29.77
N ASP A 590 -26.95 20.56 -30.78
CA ASP A 590 -27.15 19.14 -30.80
C ASP A 590 -25.87 18.40 -31.22
N ARG A 591 -25.90 17.08 -31.15
CA ARG A 591 -24.73 16.24 -31.43
C ARG A 591 -24.82 15.53 -32.78
N ASN A 592 -25.68 16.02 -33.68
CA ASN A 592 -25.90 15.43 -34.98
C ASN A 592 -24.95 16.04 -36.01
N ILE A 593 -24.13 15.20 -36.65
CA ILE A 593 -23.23 15.67 -37.72
C ILE A 593 -23.97 16.06 -38.99
N LEU A 594 -25.17 15.50 -39.19
CA LEU A 594 -25.95 15.72 -40.41
C LEU A 594 -26.39 17.17 -40.55
N ASP A 595 -26.81 17.80 -39.44
CA ASP A 595 -27.30 19.18 -39.45
C ASP A 595 -26.17 20.18 -39.76
N ASP A 596 -24.99 19.94 -39.17
CA ASP A 596 -23.79 20.70 -39.48
C ASP A 596 -23.34 20.48 -40.94
N ALA A 597 -23.44 19.25 -41.46
CA ALA A 597 -23.07 18.92 -42.84
C ALA A 597 -24.02 19.58 -43.84
N TYR A 598 -25.34 19.54 -43.60
CA TYR A 598 -26.31 20.25 -44.40
C TYR A 598 -26.08 21.76 -44.37
N TYR A 599 -25.79 22.33 -43.20
CA TYR A 599 -25.52 23.76 -43.08
C TYR A 599 -24.26 24.18 -43.85
N ASN A 600 -23.14 23.49 -43.69
CA ASN A 600 -21.92 23.80 -44.46
C ASN A 600 -22.11 23.54 -45.97
N MET A 601 -22.85 22.51 -46.35
CA MET A 601 -23.18 22.24 -47.75
C MET A 601 -24.03 23.38 -48.36
N SER A 602 -24.95 23.99 -47.60
CA SER A 602 -25.71 25.15 -48.05
C SER A 602 -24.83 26.38 -48.32
N ILE A 603 -23.79 26.59 -47.50
CA ILE A 603 -22.78 27.64 -47.70
C ILE A 603 -22.03 27.40 -49.00
N CYS A 604 -21.52 26.17 -49.21
CA CYS A 604 -20.84 25.82 -50.46
C CYS A 604 -21.71 26.08 -51.71
N TYR A 605 -22.99 25.72 -51.66
CA TYR A 605 -23.92 25.97 -52.77
C TYR A 605 -24.09 27.46 -53.05
N GLN A 606 -24.15 28.28 -52.00
CA GLN A 606 -24.26 29.72 -52.18
C GLN A 606 -23.01 30.30 -52.82
N GLU A 607 -21.83 29.95 -52.35
CA GLU A 607 -20.55 30.46 -52.88
C GLU A 607 -20.37 30.07 -54.37
N LEU A 608 -20.99 28.96 -54.80
CA LEU A 608 -21.08 28.55 -56.21
C LEU A 608 -22.20 29.24 -57.01
N GLY A 609 -22.97 30.15 -56.41
CA GLY A 609 -24.11 30.84 -57.03
C GLY A 609 -25.39 29.99 -57.17
N GLN A 610 -25.43 28.78 -56.59
CA GLN A 610 -26.53 27.82 -56.71
C GLN A 610 -27.62 28.08 -55.65
N LYS A 611 -28.23 29.28 -55.72
CA LYS A 611 -29.16 29.81 -54.70
C LYS A 611 -30.33 28.88 -54.35
N GLN A 612 -30.89 28.17 -55.33
CA GLN A 612 -32.02 27.27 -55.09
C GLN A 612 -31.62 26.05 -54.25
N GLN A 613 -30.48 25.43 -54.55
CA GLN A 613 -29.96 24.29 -53.80
C GLN A 613 -29.49 24.70 -52.40
N ALA A 614 -28.88 25.89 -52.27
CA ALA A 614 -28.54 26.48 -50.98
C ALA A 614 -29.79 26.61 -50.09
N ALA A 615 -30.88 27.20 -50.61
CA ALA A 615 -32.13 27.37 -49.88
C ALA A 615 -32.78 26.05 -49.46
N VAL A 616 -32.84 25.06 -50.36
CA VAL A 616 -33.40 23.73 -50.05
C VAL A 616 -32.59 23.03 -48.96
N THR A 617 -31.26 23.10 -49.04
CA THR A 617 -30.38 22.45 -48.06
C THR A 617 -30.46 23.12 -46.69
N LEU A 618 -30.51 24.46 -46.67
CA LEU A 618 -30.67 25.24 -45.45
C LEU A 618 -32.03 25.01 -44.79
N ALA A 619 -33.11 24.88 -45.57
CA ALA A 619 -34.46 24.59 -45.05
C ALA A 619 -34.53 23.27 -44.26
N LYS A 620 -33.77 22.24 -44.67
CA LYS A 620 -33.69 20.95 -43.96
C LYS A 620 -33.17 21.10 -42.52
N VAL A 621 -32.24 22.03 -42.29
CA VAL A 621 -31.69 22.32 -40.95
C VAL A 621 -32.58 23.30 -40.21
N ALA A 622 -33.10 24.32 -40.92
CA ALA A 622 -33.97 25.35 -40.35
C ALA A 622 -35.27 24.79 -39.76
N ARG A 623 -35.79 23.69 -40.30
CA ARG A 623 -36.92 22.97 -39.71
C ARG A 623 -36.68 22.53 -38.26
N TYR A 624 -35.46 22.14 -37.92
CA TYR A 624 -35.09 21.68 -36.57
C TYR A 624 -34.57 22.81 -35.67
N TYR A 625 -33.95 23.83 -36.28
CA TYR A 625 -33.37 24.99 -35.56
C TYR A 625 -33.93 26.33 -36.04
N PRO A 626 -35.26 26.54 -36.05
CA PRO A 626 -35.88 27.71 -36.68
C PRO A 626 -35.50 29.03 -36.00
N ASN A 627 -35.05 28.97 -34.74
CA ASN A 627 -34.65 30.13 -33.94
C ASN A 627 -33.14 30.34 -33.83
N SER A 628 -32.32 29.57 -34.54
CA SER A 628 -30.86 29.74 -34.49
C SER A 628 -30.42 31.03 -35.18
N ASP A 629 -29.67 31.87 -34.48
CA ASP A 629 -29.08 33.11 -35.03
C ASP A 629 -28.19 32.83 -36.26
N LYS A 630 -27.59 31.63 -36.33
CA LYS A 630 -26.79 31.20 -37.49
C LYS A 630 -27.61 31.04 -38.76
N ILE A 631 -28.89 30.72 -38.64
CA ILE A 631 -29.83 30.59 -39.77
C ILE A 631 -30.47 31.94 -40.08
N LYS A 632 -30.92 32.67 -39.05
CA LYS A 632 -31.61 33.97 -39.20
C LYS A 632 -30.69 35.09 -39.69
N GLY A 633 -29.45 35.16 -39.21
CA GLY A 633 -28.58 36.32 -39.40
C GLY A 633 -27.91 36.43 -40.77
N ARG A 634 -27.96 35.40 -41.62
CA ARG A 634 -27.14 35.34 -42.84
C ARG A 634 -27.93 35.10 -44.14
N TRP A 635 -29.15 34.56 -44.07
CA TRP A 635 -29.87 34.04 -45.26
C TRP A 635 -31.41 34.20 -45.24
N TYR A 636 -32.00 34.90 -44.27
CA TYR A 636 -33.47 34.96 -44.13
C TYR A 636 -34.11 35.90 -45.16
N ASP A 637 -34.77 35.33 -46.18
CA ASP A 637 -35.62 36.02 -47.16
C ASP A 637 -36.99 35.31 -47.20
N LYS A 638 -38.05 36.02 -47.63
CA LYS A 638 -39.43 35.50 -47.81
C LYS A 638 -39.47 34.17 -48.58
N LYS A 639 -38.52 33.95 -49.50
CA LYS A 639 -38.39 32.70 -50.27
C LYS A 639 -37.93 31.50 -49.43
N LEU A 640 -37.08 31.72 -48.42
CA LEU A 640 -36.69 30.70 -47.47
C LEU A 640 -37.85 30.36 -46.52
N ASP A 641 -38.62 31.37 -46.09
CA ASP A 641 -39.82 31.19 -45.26
C ASP A 641 -40.87 30.30 -45.96
N SER A 642 -41.03 30.43 -47.28
CA SER A 642 -41.92 29.58 -48.09
C SER A 642 -41.43 28.14 -48.33
N LEU A 643 -40.12 27.87 -48.20
CA LEU A 643 -39.53 26.53 -48.33
C LEU A 643 -39.43 25.80 -46.98
N ILE A 644 -39.43 26.55 -45.88
CA ILE A 644 -39.42 26.03 -44.50
C ILE A 644 -40.82 25.56 -44.07
N ARG A 645 -41.87 26.29 -44.48
CA ARG A 645 -43.27 25.90 -44.33
C ARG A 645 -43.59 24.72 -45.24
#